data_AF-A0A383RCA5-F1
#
_entry.id   AF-A0A383RCA5-F1
#
_cell.length_a   1.000
_cell.length_b   1.000
_cell.length_c   1.000
_cell.angle_alpha   90.00
_cell.angle_beta   90.00
_cell.angle_gamma   90.00
#
_symmetry.space_group_name_H-M   'P 1'
#
loop_
_entity.id
_entity.type
_entity.pdbx_description
1 polymer ?
#
loop_
_entity_poly.entity_id
_entity_poly.type
_entity_poly.pdbx_seq_one_letter_code
_entity_poly.pdbx_strand_id
1 'polypeptide(L)'
;MKVKKSISLLAASFMIVSVIMTSFYSTVVSADYLPKNSDKSNGASNIAIMNTGYDNRENTNGTKRGEYGKDHFLPYVGYLNQDGVAEDTFFDTFLLITKTSPYKGSLTRYYPWVAGSKPGTWQDWKWSIDRLFQKGVQLDGLEAAVAQVGKDLHQPNKRVNVYVTLPFPDPQSKDFGDFNGDGAVKNLESLNTRKALIRWYIDTLSARFEQQQYKHLKLSGFYWLQEDLDTNVPGEQESAAFASDYVKQLGMRLGWLPWYGAGEKANGNRLGFDFSALQPNHYSDDSTTIERVEETANLAFANEAGVKVELDQRTVDSPRYRQAFYNYLLTGVKKQFMNQSLLAYYQDVYAIYDLYHSEVPAAKQMYTDLYRFATGKFIPPQGNFAGRVVDRQGKGIAGVTLTDKAGNAVTTDTEGQFAMKDLYATENTFVIEKQGLPSKSIVINIHDKQTMYRDIILEKSGESTVIESRSLVDFESDVKSGTNNGDHVKRATVTDAIYVLQGEKSLKIDFRAYPNSWIAAYIDSDYDGFEKELPEESYPAYALKDWSGYDAVSYAVYNASSKPQEIREVYMYEYDWGKTYARNIMFPPGQWTVITKSIQELKQAGINTENIIRFALMRNRQSEDATFYLDDLKLLKYGANRPAPEYKIMLPSKLGTMDVGALWSPVVIDKNDAQQKKVNAVFASSDSSIVEVSSDGKLHAIKPGTVVIRAQVGSLEAESVVIEVAPWSYNQITGNETPIFINYGFQNPVLHDPLQGGTQYVMKTGSNLKIAHKYNDSNDMWIVFDHAGANKLYGLKEWRLSPNVVKDADPDLTRPSTMLWPDISDWIGPYIVGAYNNGNGKGQDFTGGNHNYDGGENSSTTGRTVQYNVWVDGKQLQDGTAIAGNKVKIEVVNRIQGFNTKEQDGRGREILQETVTYEIEGGKVQVHTEIMPLEEITLYRYYGLQSVNGAWNQEVRYYAGETEVGRSGSGVYSDSGTKAQHPDVDKYWLSSGIQDGSQHQLLVTLNRNYGLGKLQYLAEDQPIVFTQEYGKSYFLQVFNKSVVLDQGEKVGWQGTYQFFSTPAQERTIRLLSQYANGYAVPTEDAIYHWEVIGDAVEKISESSNSVTMKGVKPGTAAVNVTMTYNGKSETFRSTVQVGDSGIVDTTELQRLYEEVSLLLQHTGSEFNQAKWQLGEKTIEVMRWLKSEGYTGANVDEAVWKLKEEIVIFKKSTQR
;
A
#
# COMPACT_ATOMS: atom_id res chain seq x y z
N MET A 1 -34.00 -1.62 73.39
CA MET A 1 -32.65 -2.16 73.69
C MET A 1 -32.20 -2.99 72.49
N LYS A 2 -31.07 -2.61 71.87
CA LYS A 2 -30.19 -3.34 70.92
C LYS A 2 -30.79 -3.82 69.58
N VAL A 3 -30.43 -3.19 68.43
CA VAL A 3 -29.25 -3.47 67.54
C VAL A 3 -29.56 -4.71 66.65
N LYS A 4 -29.53 -4.73 65.30
CA LYS A 4 -28.91 -3.87 64.26
C LYS A 4 -29.64 -4.05 62.91
N LYS A 5 -29.85 -2.92 62.21
CA LYS A 5 -30.09 -2.63 60.78
C LYS A 5 -29.44 -3.58 59.74
N SER A 6 -29.93 -3.72 58.50
CA SER A 6 -31.21 -3.45 57.81
C SER A 6 -31.05 -3.95 56.37
N ILE A 7 -32.06 -4.67 55.87
CA ILE A 7 -32.20 -5.17 54.50
C ILE A 7 -33.38 -4.45 53.82
N SER A 8 -33.29 -4.43 52.50
CA SER A 8 -34.06 -3.88 51.38
C SER A 8 -35.61 -3.87 51.40
N LEU A 9 -36.10 -3.14 50.38
CA LEU A 9 -37.40 -3.13 49.70
C LEU A 9 -38.38 -2.03 50.10
N LEU A 10 -38.61 -1.11 49.16
CA LEU A 10 -39.95 -0.58 48.94
C LEU A 10 -40.19 -0.29 47.46
N ALA A 11 -41.24 -0.92 46.94
CA ALA A 11 -41.68 -0.89 45.57
C ALA A 11 -42.75 0.18 45.36
N ALA A 12 -42.66 0.78 44.17
CA ALA A 12 -43.75 1.18 43.28
C ALA A 12 -44.83 2.15 43.79
N SER A 13 -44.72 3.39 43.30
CA SER A 13 -45.86 4.10 42.72
C SER A 13 -45.36 4.84 41.47
N PHE A 14 -45.59 4.21 40.32
CA PHE A 14 -45.28 4.66 38.97
C PHE A 14 -46.56 5.24 38.37
N MET A 15 -46.55 6.50 37.91
CA MET A 15 -47.05 6.93 36.60
C MET A 15 -47.08 8.46 36.46
N ILE A 16 -46.43 8.94 35.39
CA ILE A 16 -46.75 10.14 34.60
C ILE A 16 -46.42 11.50 35.24
N VAL A 17 -45.20 11.97 35.01
CA VAL A 17 -44.93 13.32 34.46
C VAL A 17 -43.78 13.18 33.47
N SER A 18 -44.09 13.38 32.20
CA SER A 18 -43.14 13.46 31.11
C SER A 18 -42.72 14.92 30.90
N VAL A 19 -41.47 15.07 30.42
CA VAL A 19 -40.90 16.21 29.69
C VAL A 19 -40.32 17.36 30.55
N ILE A 20 -39.09 17.74 30.16
CA ILE A 20 -38.27 18.90 30.56
C ILE A 20 -37.40 18.71 31.82
N MET A 21 -36.28 17.99 31.68
CA MET A 21 -34.96 18.43 32.17
C MET A 21 -33.85 17.49 31.67
N THR A 22 -33.44 17.67 30.41
CA THR A 22 -32.11 17.26 29.94
C THR A 22 -31.36 18.53 29.60
N SER A 23 -30.88 19.22 30.64
CA SER A 23 -29.88 20.27 30.49
C SER A 23 -28.56 19.64 30.07
N PHE A 24 -28.17 19.93 28.84
CA PHE A 24 -26.86 19.77 28.25
C PHE A 24 -25.76 20.14 29.25
N TYR A 25 -25.00 19.15 29.72
CA TYR A 25 -23.61 19.38 30.07
C TYR A 25 -22.80 19.12 28.81
N SER A 26 -22.50 20.18 28.08
CA SER A 26 -21.38 20.20 27.15
C SER A 26 -20.12 19.95 27.99
N THR A 27 -19.57 18.74 27.91
CA THR A 27 -18.20 18.51 28.37
C THR A 27 -17.31 19.40 27.53
N VAL A 28 -16.74 20.43 28.13
CA VAL A 28 -15.66 21.21 27.52
C VAL A 28 -14.52 20.23 27.29
N VAL A 29 -14.36 19.75 26.04
CA VAL A 29 -13.19 18.97 25.64
C VAL A 29 -12.01 19.95 25.74
N SER A 30 -11.14 19.74 26.71
CA SER A 30 -9.85 20.44 26.73
C SER A 30 -9.10 19.99 25.48
N ALA A 31 -8.78 20.92 24.58
CA ALA A 31 -7.96 20.62 23.42
C ALA A 31 -6.54 20.30 23.90
N ASP A 32 -6.14 19.05 23.76
CA ASP A 32 -4.80 18.53 24.06
C ASP A 32 -4.56 17.27 23.22
N TYR A 33 -3.30 16.91 22.98
CA TYR A 33 -2.98 15.60 22.42
C TYR A 33 -3.26 14.49 23.45
N LEU A 34 -3.36 13.25 22.99
CA LEU A 34 -3.22 12.12 23.92
C LEU A 34 -1.78 12.09 24.45
N PRO A 35 -1.54 12.29 25.76
CA PRO A 35 -0.19 12.38 26.29
C PRO A 35 0.58 11.05 26.19
N LYS A 36 1.90 11.16 26.01
CA LYS A 36 2.82 10.03 26.21
C LYS A 36 2.65 9.43 27.61
N ASN A 37 2.80 8.12 27.73
CA ASN A 37 2.61 7.36 28.97
C ASN A 37 1.19 7.44 29.59
N SER A 38 0.16 7.78 28.82
CA SER A 38 -1.21 7.86 29.32
C SER A 38 -1.73 6.51 29.85
N ASP A 39 -2.52 6.54 30.92
CA ASP A 39 -3.27 5.37 31.41
C ASP A 39 -4.27 4.85 30.37
N LYS A 40 -4.73 5.71 29.45
CA LYS A 40 -5.57 5.33 28.31
C LYS A 40 -4.85 4.43 27.30
N SER A 41 -3.53 4.49 27.25
CA SER A 41 -2.70 3.63 26.39
C SER A 41 -1.92 2.58 27.19
N ASN A 42 -2.25 2.39 28.47
CA ASN A 42 -1.51 1.51 29.38
C ASN A 42 -0.01 1.86 29.50
N GLY A 43 0.30 3.16 29.40
CA GLY A 43 1.66 3.68 29.54
C GLY A 43 2.46 3.68 28.23
N ALA A 44 1.83 3.64 27.06
CA ALA A 44 2.54 3.72 25.79
C ALA A 44 2.93 5.17 25.44
N SER A 45 4.13 5.35 24.91
CA SER A 45 4.61 6.63 24.37
C SER A 45 4.93 6.57 22.88
N ASN A 46 5.68 5.55 22.45
CA ASN A 46 6.14 5.38 21.07
C ASN A 46 5.87 3.93 20.63
N ILE A 47 4.83 3.75 19.81
CA ILE A 47 4.36 2.46 19.33
C ILE A 47 5.03 2.12 17.99
N ALA A 48 5.90 1.12 17.94
CA ALA A 48 6.38 0.54 16.69
C ALA A 48 5.33 -0.42 16.11
N ILE A 49 4.89 -0.20 14.87
CA ILE A 49 3.95 -1.09 14.18
C ILE A 49 4.74 -2.12 13.37
N MET A 50 4.51 -3.40 13.67
CA MET A 50 5.24 -4.53 13.10
C MET A 50 4.29 -5.38 12.26
N ASN A 51 4.42 -5.33 10.93
CA ASN A 51 3.57 -6.09 10.02
C ASN A 51 3.95 -7.58 10.03
N THR A 52 3.18 -8.39 10.76
CA THR A 52 3.39 -9.84 10.99
C THR A 52 2.50 -10.74 10.13
N GLY A 53 1.63 -10.15 9.31
CA GLY A 53 0.73 -10.86 8.40
C GLY A 53 1.43 -11.61 7.28
N TYR A 54 0.67 -12.43 6.58
CA TYR A 54 1.17 -13.22 5.45
C TYR A 54 1.41 -12.29 4.25
N ASP A 55 2.67 -12.12 3.85
CA ASP A 55 3.06 -11.39 2.65
C ASP A 55 3.71 -12.37 1.67
N ASN A 56 3.02 -12.64 0.56
CA ASN A 56 3.50 -13.52 -0.51
C ASN A 56 4.42 -12.81 -1.51
N ARG A 57 4.65 -11.50 -1.34
CA ARG A 57 5.63 -10.78 -2.14
C ARG A 57 7.01 -11.20 -1.66
N GLU A 58 7.79 -11.80 -2.55
CA GLU A 58 9.20 -12.07 -2.30
C GLU A 58 9.90 -10.76 -1.93
N ASN A 59 10.74 -10.78 -0.90
CA ASN A 59 11.82 -9.80 -0.86
C ASN A 59 12.87 -10.17 -1.92
N THR A 60 13.76 -9.25 -2.24
CA THR A 60 14.82 -9.46 -3.25
C THR A 60 15.71 -10.67 -2.98
N ASN A 61 15.62 -11.30 -1.80
CA ASN A 61 16.57 -12.30 -1.29
C ASN A 61 15.88 -13.63 -0.92
N GLY A 62 14.61 -13.85 -1.27
CA GLY A 62 13.87 -15.10 -0.96
C GLY A 62 13.58 -15.35 0.53
N THR A 63 13.68 -14.34 1.40
CA THR A 63 13.32 -14.41 2.82
C THR A 63 11.83 -14.06 3.02
N LYS A 64 11.14 -14.79 3.91
CA LYS A 64 9.72 -14.57 4.19
C LYS A 64 9.50 -13.23 4.88
N ARG A 65 8.88 -12.28 4.17
CA ARG A 65 8.51 -10.98 4.75
C ARG A 65 7.53 -11.16 5.90
N GLY A 66 7.65 -10.31 6.92
CA GLY A 66 6.78 -10.31 8.10
C GLY A 66 7.15 -11.34 9.17
N GLU A 67 8.34 -11.95 9.08
CA GLU A 67 8.97 -12.72 10.15
C GLU A 67 9.99 -11.87 10.89
N TYR A 68 9.80 -11.67 12.20
CA TYR A 68 10.74 -10.90 13.01
C TYR A 68 11.35 -11.79 14.08
N GLY A 69 12.59 -12.20 13.85
CA GLY A 69 13.45 -12.80 14.87
C GLY A 69 14.10 -11.75 15.79
N LYS A 70 14.94 -12.20 16.72
CA LYS A 70 15.69 -11.33 17.65
C LYS A 70 16.40 -10.18 16.92
N ASP A 71 17.21 -10.49 15.91
CA ASP A 71 18.07 -9.50 15.25
C ASP A 71 17.26 -8.46 14.48
N HIS A 72 16.08 -8.85 13.98
CA HIS A 72 15.14 -7.92 13.39
C HIS A 72 14.64 -6.90 14.42
N PHE A 73 14.33 -7.32 15.65
CA PHE A 73 13.78 -6.42 16.68
C PHE A 73 14.82 -5.54 17.38
N LEU A 74 16.10 -5.93 17.43
CA LEU A 74 17.15 -5.17 18.13
C LEU A 74 17.14 -3.66 17.81
N PRO A 75 17.16 -3.21 16.54
CA PRO A 75 17.18 -1.78 16.21
C PRO A 75 15.89 -1.03 16.54
N TYR A 76 14.81 -1.73 16.89
CA TYR A 76 13.56 -1.13 17.37
C TYR A 76 13.52 -1.03 18.90
N VAL A 77 14.05 -2.03 19.60
CA VAL A 77 14.02 -2.05 21.06
C VAL A 77 15.08 -1.11 21.65
N GLY A 78 16.26 -1.06 21.04
CA GLY A 78 17.37 -0.20 21.44
C GLY A 78 17.89 0.67 20.30
N TYR A 79 18.47 1.81 20.65
CA TYR A 79 19.31 2.58 19.74
C TYR A 79 20.69 1.93 19.72
N LEU A 80 21.06 1.35 18.60
CA LEU A 80 22.27 0.54 18.47
C LEU A 80 23.45 1.38 17.94
N ASN A 81 24.64 1.11 18.47
CA ASN A 81 25.89 1.60 17.90
C ASN A 81 26.36 0.74 16.71
N GLN A 82 27.51 1.07 16.13
CA GLN A 82 28.05 0.37 14.96
C GLN A 82 28.39 -1.12 15.22
N ASP A 83 28.58 -1.51 16.48
CA ASP A 83 28.90 -2.88 16.89
C ASP A 83 27.64 -3.69 17.23
N GLY A 84 26.44 -3.12 17.06
CA GLY A 84 25.17 -3.77 17.41
C GLY A 84 24.84 -3.78 18.91
N VAL A 85 25.55 -2.99 19.72
CA VAL A 85 25.30 -2.86 21.15
C VAL A 85 24.34 -1.69 21.40
N ALA A 86 23.32 -1.90 22.24
CA ALA A 86 22.39 -0.84 22.56
C ALA A 86 23.02 0.23 23.48
N GLU A 87 22.93 1.50 23.08
CA GLU A 87 23.38 2.67 23.86
C GLU A 87 22.23 3.37 24.58
N ASP A 88 21.00 3.21 24.09
CA ASP A 88 19.78 3.68 24.75
C ASP A 88 18.58 2.80 24.34
N THR A 89 17.45 3.01 25.02
CA THR A 89 16.14 2.47 24.66
C THR A 89 15.54 3.25 23.50
N PHE A 90 14.73 2.62 22.65
CA PHE A 90 14.12 3.28 21.50
C PHE A 90 12.58 3.26 21.53
N PHE A 91 11.93 2.16 21.14
CA PHE A 91 10.47 2.01 21.27
C PHE A 91 10.09 1.34 22.59
N ASP A 92 9.02 1.82 23.22
CA ASP A 92 8.50 1.28 24.49
C ASP A 92 7.32 0.33 24.29
N THR A 93 6.70 0.36 23.11
CA THR A 93 5.47 -0.35 22.79
C THR A 93 5.54 -0.92 21.39
N PHE A 94 5.07 -2.17 21.23
CA PHE A 94 5.07 -2.88 19.95
C PHE A 94 3.65 -3.32 19.60
N LEU A 95 3.15 -2.87 18.45
CA LEU A 95 1.91 -3.35 17.86
C LEU A 95 2.23 -4.41 16.80
N LEU A 96 1.96 -5.68 17.10
CA LEU A 96 2.06 -6.77 16.14
C LEU A 96 0.78 -6.83 15.30
N ILE A 97 0.86 -6.29 14.08
CA ILE A 97 -0.30 -6.16 13.19
C ILE A 97 -0.37 -7.31 12.17
N THR A 98 -1.54 -7.92 12.01
CA THR A 98 -1.78 -9.06 11.11
C THR A 98 -2.96 -8.74 10.19
N LYS A 99 -2.68 -8.21 8.99
CA LYS A 99 -3.71 -7.81 8.01
C LYS A 99 -4.19 -8.95 7.11
N THR A 100 -3.32 -9.92 6.86
CA THR A 100 -3.51 -10.97 5.84
C THR A 100 -3.11 -12.33 6.40
N SER A 101 -3.80 -13.37 5.96
CA SER A 101 -3.52 -14.78 6.23
C SER A 101 -3.26 -15.54 4.92
N PRO A 102 -2.63 -16.72 4.93
CA PRO A 102 -2.47 -17.55 3.74
C PRO A 102 -3.81 -18.04 3.18
N TYR A 103 -4.91 -18.02 3.95
CA TYR A 103 -6.24 -18.44 3.54
C TYR A 103 -7.02 -17.36 2.76
N LYS A 104 -6.43 -16.17 2.59
CA LYS A 104 -6.92 -15.03 1.78
C LYS A 104 -8.24 -14.43 2.26
N GLY A 105 -8.74 -14.77 3.45
CA GLY A 105 -9.87 -14.08 4.05
C GLY A 105 -9.43 -12.73 4.62
N SER A 106 -10.26 -11.71 4.43
CA SER A 106 -10.00 -10.37 4.95
C SER A 106 -10.11 -10.36 6.47
N LEU A 107 -9.04 -9.93 7.17
CA LEU A 107 -9.08 -9.66 8.62
C LEU A 107 -9.58 -8.24 8.92
N THR A 108 -9.65 -7.37 7.91
CA THR A 108 -10.42 -6.11 7.89
C THR A 108 -11.82 -6.32 7.29
N ARG A 109 -12.62 -5.27 7.15
CA ARG A 109 -13.85 -5.29 6.36
C ARG A 109 -13.57 -5.79 4.94
N TYR A 110 -14.40 -6.70 4.46
CA TYR A 110 -14.44 -7.13 3.07
C TYR A 110 -15.03 -6.04 2.18
N TYR A 111 -14.43 -5.83 1.01
CA TYR A 111 -14.88 -4.86 0.02
C TYR A 111 -15.06 -5.53 -1.34
N PRO A 112 -16.26 -5.53 -1.93
CA PRO A 112 -16.55 -6.28 -3.15
C PRO A 112 -15.83 -5.74 -4.41
N TRP A 113 -15.40 -4.48 -4.39
CA TRP A 113 -14.61 -3.89 -5.47
C TRP A 113 -13.11 -4.21 -5.37
N VAL A 114 -12.65 -4.80 -4.26
CA VAL A 114 -11.25 -5.24 -4.11
C VAL A 114 -11.15 -6.65 -4.69
N ALA A 115 -10.44 -6.77 -5.82
CA ALA A 115 -10.27 -8.03 -6.52
C ALA A 115 -9.75 -9.14 -5.59
N GLY A 116 -10.45 -10.27 -5.57
CA GLY A 116 -10.09 -11.45 -4.76
C GLY A 116 -10.34 -11.30 -3.25
N SER A 117 -10.91 -10.19 -2.78
CA SER A 117 -11.30 -10.04 -1.38
C SER A 117 -12.47 -10.97 -1.05
N LYS A 118 -12.53 -11.46 0.19
CA LYS A 118 -13.65 -12.22 0.75
C LYS A 118 -13.70 -12.03 2.27
N PRO A 119 -14.86 -12.18 2.94
CA PRO A 119 -14.92 -12.12 4.40
C PRO A 119 -13.98 -13.13 5.06
N GLY A 120 -13.36 -12.73 6.16
CA GLY A 120 -12.50 -13.61 6.96
C GLY A 120 -13.29 -14.78 7.57
N THR A 121 -12.62 -15.92 7.69
CA THR A 121 -13.15 -17.14 8.32
C THR A 121 -12.40 -17.44 9.61
N TRP A 122 -12.89 -18.44 10.36
CA TRP A 122 -12.22 -18.94 11.55
C TRP A 122 -10.77 -19.37 11.29
N GLN A 123 -10.45 -19.91 10.11
CA GLN A 123 -9.09 -20.30 9.77
C GLN A 123 -8.14 -19.10 9.70
N ASP A 124 -8.60 -17.97 9.12
CA ASP A 124 -7.83 -16.73 9.06
C ASP A 124 -7.55 -16.18 10.47
N TRP A 125 -8.58 -16.15 11.33
CA TRP A 125 -8.47 -15.67 12.71
C TRP A 125 -7.61 -16.59 13.58
N LYS A 126 -7.74 -17.91 13.42
CA LYS A 126 -6.89 -18.86 14.13
C LYS A 126 -5.43 -18.69 13.72
N TRP A 127 -5.17 -18.51 12.42
CA TRP A 127 -3.82 -18.29 11.91
C TRP A 127 -3.20 -17.01 12.46
N SER A 128 -3.95 -15.92 12.58
CA SER A 128 -3.42 -14.68 13.15
C SER A 128 -2.97 -14.85 14.60
N ILE A 129 -3.66 -15.69 15.40
CA ILE A 129 -3.20 -16.07 16.74
C ILE A 129 -1.94 -16.96 16.64
N ASP A 130 -2.00 -18.04 15.85
CA ASP A 130 -0.90 -19.01 15.75
C ASP A 130 0.42 -18.37 15.33
N ARG A 131 0.35 -17.41 14.39
CA ARG A 131 1.49 -16.67 13.86
C ARG A 131 2.30 -15.97 14.96
N LEU A 132 1.64 -15.40 15.96
CA LEU A 132 2.29 -14.62 17.03
C LEU A 132 3.13 -15.48 17.98
N PHE A 133 2.80 -16.77 18.12
CA PHE A 133 3.42 -17.70 19.07
C PHE A 133 4.36 -18.72 18.40
N GLN A 134 4.77 -18.46 17.15
CA GLN A 134 5.77 -19.28 16.48
C GLN A 134 7.12 -19.14 17.17
N LYS A 135 7.81 -20.27 17.37
CA LYS A 135 9.08 -20.28 18.10
C LYS A 135 10.17 -19.51 17.35
N GLY A 136 10.93 -18.70 18.09
CA GLY A 136 12.06 -17.92 17.58
C GLY A 136 11.70 -16.65 16.81
N VAL A 137 10.42 -16.39 16.56
CA VAL A 137 9.93 -15.21 15.82
C VAL A 137 8.78 -14.53 16.56
N GLN A 138 8.37 -13.36 16.08
CA GLN A 138 7.28 -12.54 16.64
C GLN A 138 7.46 -12.29 18.15
N LEU A 139 6.59 -12.82 19.02
CA LEU A 139 6.68 -12.60 20.46
C LEU A 139 7.97 -13.21 21.06
N ASP A 140 8.40 -14.39 20.61
CA ASP A 140 9.65 -15.01 21.07
C ASP A 140 10.87 -14.19 20.63
N GLY A 141 10.84 -13.66 19.39
CA GLY A 141 11.88 -12.78 18.87
C GLY A 141 11.98 -11.46 19.64
N LEU A 142 10.83 -10.84 19.94
CA LEU A 142 10.76 -9.58 20.69
C LEU A 142 11.23 -9.78 22.14
N GLU A 143 10.81 -10.84 22.83
CA GLU A 143 11.28 -11.19 24.18
C GLU A 143 12.81 -11.28 24.21
N ALA A 144 13.42 -11.98 23.25
CA ALA A 144 14.87 -12.13 23.16
C ALA A 144 15.61 -10.82 22.88
N ALA A 145 15.04 -9.94 22.05
CA ALA A 145 15.61 -8.63 21.77
C ALA A 145 15.56 -7.71 23.01
N VAL A 146 14.44 -7.70 23.75
CA VAL A 146 14.30 -6.91 24.98
C VAL A 146 15.23 -7.42 26.09
N ALA A 147 15.41 -8.73 26.19
CA ALA A 147 16.39 -9.31 27.10
C ALA A 147 17.83 -8.85 26.76
N GLN A 148 18.20 -8.83 25.48
CA GLN A 148 19.51 -8.38 25.02
C GLN A 148 19.74 -6.89 25.30
N VAL A 149 18.80 -6.02 24.89
CA VAL A 149 18.90 -4.57 25.14
C VAL A 149 18.92 -4.28 26.65
N GLY A 150 18.12 -5.01 27.44
CA GLY A 150 18.16 -4.94 28.89
C GLY A 150 19.53 -5.32 29.47
N LYS A 151 20.22 -6.31 28.89
CA LYS A 151 21.59 -6.68 29.29
C LYS A 151 22.59 -5.58 28.94
N ASP A 152 22.55 -5.07 27.71
CA ASP A 152 23.46 -4.03 27.21
C ASP A 152 23.37 -2.75 28.05
N LEU A 153 22.15 -2.37 28.44
CA LEU A 153 21.88 -1.16 29.24
C LEU A 153 21.92 -1.39 30.76
N HIS A 154 22.30 -2.58 31.23
CA HIS A 154 22.29 -2.97 32.65
C HIS A 154 20.91 -2.83 33.33
N GLN A 155 19.84 -3.08 32.58
CA GLN A 155 18.43 -3.10 32.99
C GLN A 155 17.83 -4.51 32.82
N PRO A 156 18.21 -5.50 33.65
CA PRO A 156 17.79 -6.91 33.47
C PRO A 156 16.29 -7.14 33.63
N ASN A 157 15.54 -6.18 34.16
CA ASN A 157 14.08 -6.25 34.31
C ASN A 157 13.33 -5.38 33.28
N LYS A 158 14.01 -4.90 32.23
CA LYS A 158 13.39 -4.10 31.18
C LYS A 158 12.19 -4.84 30.61
N ARG A 159 11.07 -4.11 30.47
CA ARG A 159 9.83 -4.59 29.84
C ARG A 159 9.36 -3.61 28.78
N VAL A 160 8.65 -4.14 27.79
CA VAL A 160 7.95 -3.35 26.76
C VAL A 160 6.47 -3.73 26.72
N ASN A 161 5.62 -2.80 26.30
CA ASN A 161 4.20 -3.04 26.10
C ASN A 161 3.96 -3.74 24.76
N VAL A 162 3.02 -4.68 24.72
CA VAL A 162 2.60 -5.39 23.51
C VAL A 162 1.12 -5.15 23.25
N TYR A 163 0.83 -4.67 22.05
CA TYR A 163 -0.51 -4.68 21.46
C TYR A 163 -0.55 -5.67 20.32
N VAL A 164 -1.68 -6.37 20.17
CA VAL A 164 -1.90 -7.33 19.10
C VAL A 164 -3.17 -7.01 18.35
N THR A 165 -3.26 -7.47 17.11
CA THR A 165 -4.45 -7.28 16.26
C THR A 165 -5.68 -7.93 16.86
N LEU A 166 -6.79 -7.19 16.90
CA LEU A 166 -8.15 -7.71 16.98
C LEU A 166 -8.79 -7.57 15.58
N PRO A 167 -8.98 -8.67 14.84
CA PRO A 167 -9.58 -8.63 13.51
C PRO A 167 -11.03 -8.12 13.54
N PHE A 168 -11.50 -7.63 12.38
CA PHE A 168 -12.85 -7.13 12.21
C PHE A 168 -13.85 -8.29 12.04
N PRO A 169 -14.84 -8.45 12.94
CA PRO A 169 -15.85 -9.50 12.84
C PRO A 169 -16.89 -9.11 11.78
N ASP A 170 -16.54 -9.29 10.51
CA ASP A 170 -17.34 -8.84 9.38
C ASP A 170 -18.73 -9.50 9.33
N PRO A 171 -19.84 -8.74 9.38
CA PRO A 171 -21.19 -9.30 9.31
C PRO A 171 -21.51 -10.01 7.99
N GLN A 172 -20.73 -9.81 6.93
CA GLN A 172 -20.86 -10.53 5.67
C GLN A 172 -20.36 -11.99 5.75
N SER A 173 -19.64 -12.37 6.82
CA SER A 173 -19.18 -13.75 7.03
C SER A 173 -20.32 -14.61 7.60
N LYS A 174 -21.13 -15.19 6.71
CA LYS A 174 -22.30 -16.02 7.07
C LYS A 174 -21.94 -17.44 7.51
N ASP A 175 -20.80 -17.94 7.03
CA ASP A 175 -20.26 -19.27 7.31
C ASP A 175 -18.87 -19.17 7.95
N PHE A 176 -18.76 -18.46 9.08
CA PHE A 176 -17.48 -18.11 9.69
C PHE A 176 -16.70 -19.34 10.17
N GLY A 177 -17.39 -20.31 10.77
CA GLY A 177 -16.80 -21.50 11.38
C GLY A 177 -17.20 -21.67 12.85
N ASP A 178 -16.78 -22.77 13.47
CA ASP A 178 -17.13 -23.13 14.85
C ASP A 178 -15.97 -22.80 15.81
N PHE A 179 -15.94 -21.55 16.31
CA PHE A 179 -14.87 -21.10 17.20
C PHE A 179 -15.03 -21.58 18.65
N ASN A 180 -16.23 -21.99 19.07
CA ASN A 180 -16.50 -22.44 20.45
C ASN A 180 -16.59 -23.97 20.58
N GLY A 181 -16.44 -24.72 19.48
CA GLY A 181 -16.35 -26.18 19.49
C GLY A 181 -17.66 -26.88 19.80
N ASP A 182 -18.81 -26.23 19.55
CA ASP A 182 -20.13 -26.81 19.82
C ASP A 182 -20.72 -27.59 18.64
N GLY A 183 -19.98 -27.71 17.55
CA GLY A 183 -20.35 -28.42 16.34
C GLY A 183 -21.19 -27.60 15.35
N ALA A 184 -21.49 -26.33 15.63
CA ALA A 184 -22.31 -25.47 14.77
C ALA A 184 -21.52 -24.30 14.14
N VAL A 185 -21.57 -24.20 12.81
CA VAL A 185 -21.00 -23.08 12.04
C VAL A 185 -21.68 -21.77 12.44
N LYS A 186 -20.88 -20.73 12.71
CA LYS A 186 -21.37 -19.42 13.15
C LYS A 186 -21.59 -18.45 12.00
N ASN A 187 -22.65 -17.66 12.09
CA ASN A 187 -22.97 -16.54 11.20
C ASN A 187 -22.74 -15.20 11.93
N LEU A 188 -21.90 -14.34 11.36
CA LEU A 188 -21.52 -13.05 11.96
C LEU A 188 -22.50 -11.90 11.71
N GLU A 189 -23.56 -12.11 10.92
CA GLU A 189 -24.64 -11.12 10.79
C GLU A 189 -25.25 -10.80 12.17
N SER A 190 -25.31 -11.79 13.06
CA SER A 190 -25.72 -11.63 14.45
C SER A 190 -24.67 -10.88 15.27
N LEU A 191 -25.04 -9.72 15.81
CA LEU A 191 -24.21 -8.94 16.73
C LEU A 191 -23.80 -9.76 17.98
N ASN A 192 -24.68 -10.62 18.50
CA ASN A 192 -24.35 -11.46 19.66
C ASN A 192 -23.28 -12.48 19.32
N THR A 193 -23.31 -13.06 18.12
CA THR A 193 -22.27 -13.97 17.63
C THR A 193 -20.94 -13.24 17.50
N ARG A 194 -20.94 -12.02 16.96
CA ARG A 194 -19.73 -11.18 16.86
C ARG A 194 -19.14 -10.85 18.23
N LYS A 195 -19.97 -10.51 19.22
CA LYS A 195 -19.53 -10.29 20.61
C LYS A 195 -18.90 -11.56 21.21
N ALA A 196 -19.50 -12.72 20.99
CA ALA A 196 -18.94 -14.00 21.43
C ALA A 196 -17.60 -14.31 20.74
N LEU A 197 -17.48 -14.02 19.44
CA LEU A 197 -16.24 -14.18 18.67
C LEU A 197 -15.12 -13.26 19.17
N ILE A 198 -15.42 -11.98 19.40
CA ILE A 198 -14.48 -11.00 19.98
C ILE A 198 -13.94 -11.52 21.31
N ARG A 199 -14.85 -11.96 22.20
CA ARG A 199 -14.48 -12.53 23.50
C ARG A 199 -13.56 -13.74 23.35
N TRP A 200 -13.96 -14.71 22.52
CA TRP A 200 -13.16 -15.92 22.27
C TRP A 200 -11.75 -15.59 21.79
N TYR A 201 -11.61 -14.65 20.86
CA TYR A 201 -10.31 -14.27 20.31
C TYR A 201 -9.41 -13.64 21.39
N ILE A 202 -9.95 -12.70 22.16
CA ILE A 202 -9.25 -12.03 23.25
C ILE A 202 -8.83 -13.04 24.33
N ASP A 203 -9.73 -13.91 24.78
CA ASP A 203 -9.46 -14.89 25.83
C ASP A 203 -8.42 -15.91 25.38
N THR A 204 -8.53 -16.41 24.15
CA THR A 204 -7.60 -17.39 23.59
C THR A 204 -6.18 -16.84 23.48
N LEU A 205 -6.04 -15.61 22.97
CA LEU A 205 -4.74 -14.97 22.83
C LEU A 205 -4.14 -14.64 24.20
N SER A 206 -4.94 -14.10 25.11
CA SER A 206 -4.49 -13.74 26.46
C SER A 206 -4.02 -14.96 27.24
N ALA A 207 -4.78 -16.06 27.22
CA ALA A 207 -4.40 -17.31 27.87
C ALA A 207 -3.09 -17.88 27.30
N ARG A 208 -2.90 -17.86 25.97
CA ARG A 208 -1.64 -18.29 25.35
C ARG A 208 -0.47 -17.40 25.72
N PHE A 209 -0.68 -16.09 25.82
CA PHE A 209 0.35 -15.14 26.26
C PHE A 209 0.78 -15.40 27.70
N GLU A 210 -0.18 -15.60 28.62
CA GLU A 210 0.09 -15.95 30.01
C GLU A 210 0.86 -17.28 30.15
N GLN A 211 0.51 -18.27 29.33
CA GLN A 211 1.19 -19.58 29.30
C GLN A 211 2.66 -19.49 28.87
N GLN A 212 3.05 -18.52 28.03
CA GLN A 212 4.46 -18.36 27.64
C GLN A 212 5.33 -17.78 28.76
N GLN A 213 4.73 -17.14 29.77
CA GLN A 213 5.45 -16.55 30.91
C GLN A 213 6.58 -15.59 30.50
N TYR A 214 6.35 -14.76 29.46
CA TYR A 214 7.31 -13.76 29.01
C TYR A 214 7.76 -12.84 30.16
N LYS A 215 9.08 -12.68 30.33
CA LYS A 215 9.66 -11.87 31.42
C LYS A 215 9.76 -10.40 31.04
N HIS A 216 9.95 -10.14 29.75
CA HIS A 216 10.23 -8.82 29.19
C HIS A 216 9.05 -8.22 28.41
N LEU A 217 7.95 -8.96 28.24
CA LEU A 217 6.75 -8.48 27.54
C LEU A 217 5.56 -8.30 28.48
N LYS A 218 4.76 -7.25 28.26
CA LYS A 218 3.46 -7.03 28.92
C LYS A 218 2.37 -6.88 27.86
N LEU A 219 1.45 -7.85 27.79
CA LEU A 219 0.23 -7.72 26.99
C LEU A 219 -0.60 -6.55 27.53
N SER A 220 -0.59 -5.43 26.81
CA SER A 220 -1.20 -4.17 27.23
C SER A 220 -2.54 -3.92 26.56
N GLY A 221 -2.81 -4.61 25.46
CA GLY A 221 -4.15 -4.69 24.90
C GLY A 221 -4.20 -5.11 23.45
N PHE A 222 -5.27 -4.66 22.79
CA PHE A 222 -5.61 -5.04 21.43
C PHE A 222 -5.74 -3.81 20.54
N TYR A 223 -5.52 -3.99 19.25
CA TYR A 223 -5.69 -2.98 18.22
C TYR A 223 -6.86 -3.37 17.32
N TRP A 224 -7.85 -2.50 17.21
CA TRP A 224 -8.96 -2.71 16.28
C TRP A 224 -8.48 -2.55 14.85
N LEU A 225 -8.44 -3.66 14.10
CA LEU A 225 -7.74 -3.70 12.81
C LEU A 225 -8.39 -2.82 11.74
N GLN A 226 -9.72 -2.69 11.78
CA GLN A 226 -10.47 -1.92 10.81
C GLN A 226 -10.22 -0.42 11.02
N GLU A 227 -9.48 0.19 10.08
CA GLU A 227 -9.03 1.60 10.14
C GLU A 227 -10.15 2.61 9.80
N ASP A 228 -11.37 2.15 9.52
CA ASP A 228 -12.54 2.96 9.20
C ASP A 228 -13.76 2.49 9.97
N LEU A 229 -14.51 3.38 10.62
CA LEU A 229 -15.76 3.03 11.30
C LEU A 229 -16.94 3.59 10.51
N ASP A 230 -17.65 2.70 9.81
CA ASP A 230 -18.82 3.06 9.01
C ASP A 230 -20.10 2.80 9.82
N THR A 231 -20.79 3.88 10.20
CA THR A 231 -22.04 3.80 10.98
C THR A 231 -23.19 3.19 10.20
N ASN A 232 -23.07 3.01 8.88
CA ASN A 232 -24.07 2.34 8.06
C ASN A 232 -23.91 0.82 8.07
N VAL A 233 -22.78 0.28 8.56
CA VAL A 233 -22.59 -1.16 8.72
C VAL A 233 -23.28 -1.61 10.03
N PRO A 234 -24.32 -2.46 9.96
CA PRO A 234 -25.12 -2.79 11.13
C PRO A 234 -24.29 -3.39 12.27
N GLY A 235 -24.32 -2.75 13.44
CA GLY A 235 -23.68 -3.26 14.66
C GLY A 235 -22.16 -3.10 14.71
N GLU A 236 -21.52 -2.39 13.77
CA GLU A 236 -20.07 -2.21 13.76
C GLU A 236 -19.59 -1.41 14.97
N GLN A 237 -20.22 -0.27 15.25
CA GLN A 237 -19.94 0.54 16.43
C GLN A 237 -20.14 -0.25 17.72
N GLU A 238 -21.21 -1.05 17.81
CA GLU A 238 -21.52 -1.88 18.97
C GLU A 238 -20.53 -3.02 19.16
N SER A 239 -19.91 -3.53 18.09
CA SER A 239 -18.80 -4.49 18.18
C SER A 239 -17.54 -3.83 18.75
N ALA A 240 -17.17 -2.64 18.27
CA ALA A 240 -16.02 -1.90 18.79
C ALA A 240 -16.21 -1.50 20.26
N ALA A 241 -17.39 -1.00 20.62
CA ALA A 241 -17.73 -0.65 22.00
C ALA A 241 -17.66 -1.87 22.93
N PHE A 242 -18.22 -3.01 22.52
CA PHE A 242 -18.11 -4.24 23.30
C PHE A 242 -16.67 -4.71 23.46
N ALA A 243 -15.86 -4.67 22.39
CA ALA A 243 -14.45 -5.03 22.46
C ALA A 243 -13.70 -4.18 23.47
N SER A 244 -13.94 -2.86 23.45
CA SER A 244 -13.34 -1.91 24.39
C SER A 244 -13.71 -2.21 25.84
N ASP A 245 -15.00 -2.34 26.13
CA ASP A 245 -15.47 -2.65 27.48
C ASP A 245 -14.91 -3.98 27.99
N TYR A 246 -14.78 -4.97 27.09
CA TYR A 246 -14.25 -6.28 27.46
C TYR A 246 -12.76 -6.25 27.78
N VAL A 247 -11.92 -5.61 26.95
CA VAL A 247 -10.48 -5.52 27.23
C VAL A 247 -10.21 -4.68 28.48
N LYS A 248 -11.01 -3.64 28.77
CA LYS A 248 -10.91 -2.86 30.00
C LYS A 248 -11.13 -3.70 31.26
N GLN A 249 -12.11 -4.61 31.24
CA GLN A 249 -12.36 -5.54 32.37
C GLN A 249 -11.16 -6.43 32.67
N LEU A 250 -10.33 -6.70 31.67
CA LEU A 250 -9.09 -7.48 31.79
C LEU A 250 -7.86 -6.60 32.11
N GLY A 251 -8.05 -5.31 32.40
CA GLY A 251 -6.96 -4.35 32.65
C GLY A 251 -6.19 -3.90 31.40
N MET A 252 -6.70 -4.23 30.22
CA MET A 252 -6.11 -3.92 28.90
C MET A 252 -6.78 -2.71 28.25
N ARG A 253 -6.30 -2.31 27.06
CA ARG A 253 -6.83 -1.17 26.27
C ARG A 253 -7.10 -1.55 24.82
N LEU A 254 -8.06 -0.88 24.19
CA LEU A 254 -8.35 -0.99 22.76
C LEU A 254 -7.86 0.27 22.02
N GLY A 255 -6.84 0.10 21.17
CA GLY A 255 -6.31 1.16 20.30
C GLY A 255 -6.94 1.17 18.90
N TRP A 256 -6.96 2.34 18.26
CA TRP A 256 -7.43 2.53 16.88
C TRP A 256 -6.56 3.52 16.10
N LEU A 257 -6.30 3.26 14.81
CA LEU A 257 -5.38 4.04 13.98
C LEU A 257 -6.07 4.42 12.67
N PRO A 258 -7.04 5.36 12.69
CA PRO A 258 -7.82 5.69 11.51
C PRO A 258 -6.98 6.41 10.44
N TRP A 259 -7.24 6.06 9.19
CA TRP A 259 -6.67 6.73 8.02
C TRP A 259 -7.33 8.10 7.78
N TYR A 260 -6.69 8.96 6.99
CA TYR A 260 -7.10 10.37 6.85
C TYR A 260 -8.55 10.54 6.34
N GLY A 261 -9.04 9.66 5.49
CA GLY A 261 -10.41 9.69 4.97
C GLY A 261 -11.40 8.82 5.74
N ALA A 262 -10.98 8.16 6.84
CA ALA A 262 -11.87 7.34 7.63
C ALA A 262 -13.06 8.14 8.19
N GLY A 263 -14.24 7.50 8.16
CA GLY A 263 -15.41 7.93 8.90
C GLY A 263 -15.06 7.99 10.39
N GLU A 264 -15.57 9.01 11.08
CA GLU A 264 -15.41 9.15 12.52
C GLU A 264 -13.96 9.22 13.05
N LYS A 265 -12.94 9.46 12.19
CA LYS A 265 -11.51 9.48 12.59
C LYS A 265 -11.20 10.31 13.84
N ALA A 266 -11.90 11.42 14.04
CA ALA A 266 -11.73 12.34 15.16
C ALA A 266 -12.45 11.88 16.45
N ASN A 267 -13.32 10.88 16.37
CA ASN A 267 -14.27 10.53 17.43
C ASN A 267 -13.91 9.23 18.17
N GLY A 268 -12.68 8.74 18.06
CA GLY A 268 -12.27 7.45 18.63
C GLY A 268 -12.68 7.26 20.10
N ASN A 269 -12.36 8.24 20.96
CA ASN A 269 -12.71 8.22 22.38
C ASN A 269 -14.24 8.15 22.61
N ARG A 270 -15.03 8.88 21.80
CA ARG A 270 -16.50 8.89 21.85
C ARG A 270 -17.09 7.54 21.41
N LEU A 271 -16.42 6.86 20.48
CA LEU A 271 -16.82 5.56 19.94
C LEU A 271 -16.41 4.38 20.84
N GLY A 272 -15.72 4.68 21.95
CA GLY A 272 -15.36 3.71 22.97
C GLY A 272 -13.91 3.26 22.91
N PHE A 273 -13.13 3.60 21.89
CA PHE A 273 -11.69 3.30 21.88
C PHE A 273 -11.00 3.98 23.06
N ASP A 274 -10.05 3.28 23.68
CA ASP A 274 -9.28 3.84 24.79
C ASP A 274 -8.32 4.93 24.32
N PHE A 275 -7.73 4.71 23.14
CA PHE A 275 -6.92 5.70 22.46
C PHE A 275 -7.04 5.55 20.95
N SER A 276 -6.79 6.65 20.24
CA SER A 276 -6.53 6.64 18.82
C SER A 276 -5.24 7.35 18.47
N ALA A 277 -4.64 7.05 17.31
CA ALA A 277 -3.63 7.90 16.70
C ALA A 277 -3.89 8.09 15.20
N LEU A 278 -4.02 9.35 14.78
CA LEU A 278 -4.51 9.70 13.45
C LEU A 278 -3.41 9.59 12.40
N GLN A 279 -3.74 9.01 11.25
CA GLN A 279 -2.83 8.86 10.13
C GLN A 279 -3.04 9.95 9.07
N PRO A 280 -2.00 10.72 8.71
CA PRO A 280 -2.08 11.73 7.66
C PRO A 280 -2.19 11.19 6.23
N ASN A 281 -1.63 10.01 5.96
CA ASN A 281 -1.46 9.43 4.61
C ASN A 281 -0.55 10.24 3.67
N HIS A 282 0.10 11.30 4.16
CA HIS A 282 0.98 12.18 3.37
C HIS A 282 2.14 11.42 2.69
N TYR A 283 2.69 10.41 3.37
CA TYR A 283 3.80 9.62 2.83
C TYR A 283 3.44 8.88 1.53
N SER A 284 2.20 8.40 1.40
CA SER A 284 1.77 7.62 0.23
C SER A 284 1.03 8.43 -0.83
N ASP A 285 0.43 9.56 -0.47
CA ASP A 285 -0.35 10.43 -1.36
C ASP A 285 0.50 11.60 -1.89
N ASP A 286 0.93 11.51 -3.14
CA ASP A 286 1.78 12.49 -3.83
C ASP A 286 1.07 13.79 -4.21
N SER A 287 -0.26 13.85 -4.08
CA SER A 287 -1.05 15.07 -4.27
C SER A 287 -1.04 15.99 -3.04
N THR A 288 -0.48 15.54 -1.91
CA THR A 288 -0.52 16.26 -0.64
C THR A 288 0.77 17.00 -0.31
N THR A 289 0.66 18.10 0.43
CA THR A 289 1.79 18.86 0.97
C THR A 289 1.93 18.60 2.48
N ILE A 290 2.93 19.23 3.12
CA ILE A 290 3.11 19.19 4.59
C ILE A 290 1.85 19.63 5.35
N GLU A 291 0.97 20.43 4.73
CA GLU A 291 -0.31 20.85 5.31
C GLU A 291 -1.16 19.66 5.77
N ARG A 292 -1.14 18.54 5.03
CA ARG A 292 -1.88 17.32 5.41
C ARG A 292 -1.45 16.78 6.78
N VAL A 293 -0.16 16.89 7.10
CA VAL A 293 0.38 16.49 8.41
C VAL A 293 -0.03 17.50 9.48
N GLU A 294 -0.01 18.79 9.16
CA GLU A 294 -0.43 19.86 10.07
C GLU A 294 -1.92 19.80 10.42
N GLU A 295 -2.78 19.54 9.45
CA GLU A 295 -4.22 19.35 9.61
C GLU A 295 -4.51 18.15 10.51
N THR A 296 -3.81 17.03 10.28
CA THR A 296 -3.93 15.83 11.10
C THR A 296 -3.48 16.10 12.54
N ALA A 297 -2.38 16.83 12.73
CA ALA A 297 -1.91 17.23 14.06
C ALA A 297 -2.94 18.13 14.78
N ASN A 298 -3.50 19.12 14.08
CA ASN A 298 -4.56 19.97 14.66
C ASN A 298 -5.80 19.15 15.04
N LEU A 299 -6.18 18.17 14.21
CA LEU A 299 -7.30 17.29 14.49
C LEU A 299 -7.02 16.38 15.69
N ALA A 300 -5.80 15.84 15.80
CA ALA A 300 -5.39 15.02 16.93
C ALA A 300 -5.41 15.81 18.25
N PHE A 301 -4.88 17.04 18.24
CA PHE A 301 -4.90 17.96 19.38
C PHE A 301 -6.33 18.34 19.78
N ALA A 302 -7.24 18.52 18.82
CA ALA A 302 -8.62 18.89 19.14
C ALA A 302 -9.43 17.73 19.76
N ASN A 303 -8.93 16.48 19.69
CA ASN A 303 -9.70 15.28 20.03
C ASN A 303 -8.98 14.33 20.99
N GLU A 304 -7.91 14.78 21.67
CA GLU A 304 -7.15 13.94 22.60
C GLU A 304 -6.70 12.62 21.95
N ALA A 305 -6.13 12.75 20.75
CA ALA A 305 -5.61 11.63 19.97
C ALA A 305 -4.09 11.75 19.78
N GLY A 306 -3.47 10.61 19.46
CA GLY A 306 -2.09 10.50 19.03
C GLY A 306 -1.91 10.85 17.55
N VAL A 307 -0.67 10.79 17.07
CA VAL A 307 -0.31 10.98 15.65
C VAL A 307 0.46 9.77 15.12
N LYS A 308 0.14 9.32 13.92
CA LYS A 308 0.89 8.27 13.21
C LYS A 308 1.96 8.89 12.31
N VAL A 309 3.19 8.39 12.40
CA VAL A 309 4.34 8.72 11.56
C VAL A 309 4.56 7.59 10.56
N GLU A 310 4.71 7.91 9.28
CA GLU A 310 4.79 6.94 8.19
C GLU A 310 6.14 7.02 7.47
N LEU A 311 6.75 5.86 7.22
CA LEU A 311 7.93 5.68 6.37
C LEU A 311 7.96 4.29 5.73
N ASP A 312 8.81 4.11 4.74
CA ASP A 312 9.28 2.80 4.25
C ASP A 312 10.68 2.94 3.62
N GLN A 313 11.21 1.87 3.02
CA GLN A 313 12.56 1.85 2.42
C GLN A 313 12.80 2.95 1.37
N ARG A 314 11.75 3.48 0.73
CA ARG A 314 11.85 4.53 -0.29
C ARG A 314 12.32 5.87 0.28
N THR A 315 12.27 6.03 1.61
CA THR A 315 12.82 7.22 2.31
C THR A 315 14.32 7.40 2.02
N VAL A 316 15.04 6.30 1.78
CA VAL A 316 16.47 6.34 1.45
C VAL A 316 16.69 6.70 -0.02
N ASP A 317 16.03 6.03 -0.95
CA ASP A 317 16.39 6.11 -2.36
C ASP A 317 15.70 7.23 -3.14
N SER A 318 14.67 7.86 -2.57
CA SER A 318 13.86 8.86 -3.27
C SER A 318 13.77 10.19 -2.53
N PRO A 319 14.08 11.33 -3.19
CA PRO A 319 13.94 12.66 -2.59
C PRO A 319 12.53 12.97 -2.10
N ARG A 320 11.49 12.54 -2.83
CA ARG A 320 10.08 12.79 -2.44
C ARG A 320 9.73 12.09 -1.13
N TYR A 321 10.05 10.80 -1.02
CA TYR A 321 9.71 10.02 0.17
C TYR A 321 10.57 10.44 1.37
N ARG A 322 11.82 10.81 1.13
CA ARG A 322 12.67 11.45 2.13
C ARG A 322 12.06 12.73 2.67
N GLN A 323 11.63 13.64 1.78
CA GLN A 323 10.98 14.88 2.19
C GLN A 323 9.67 14.60 2.94
N ALA A 324 8.86 13.65 2.47
CA ALA A 324 7.64 13.25 3.15
C ALA A 324 7.92 12.77 4.57
N PHE A 325 8.91 11.89 4.79
CA PHE A 325 9.36 11.47 6.12
C PHE A 325 9.75 12.64 7.01
N TYR A 326 10.62 13.55 6.53
CA TYR A 326 11.03 14.71 7.32
C TYR A 326 9.87 15.68 7.57
N ASN A 327 8.86 15.78 6.70
CA ASN A 327 7.67 16.59 6.94
C ASN A 327 6.93 16.13 8.22
N TYR A 328 6.91 14.83 8.55
CA TYR A 328 6.37 14.36 9.84
C TYR A 328 7.22 14.85 11.02
N LEU A 329 8.55 14.72 10.93
CA LEU A 329 9.44 15.09 12.04
C LEU A 329 9.41 16.61 12.30
N LEU A 330 9.49 17.40 11.24
CA LEU A 330 9.38 18.86 11.27
C LEU A 330 8.04 19.30 11.87
N THR A 331 6.94 18.71 11.40
CA THR A 331 5.61 19.03 11.93
C THR A 331 5.49 18.63 13.40
N GLY A 332 6.12 17.53 13.81
CA GLY A 332 6.11 17.09 15.21
C GLY A 332 6.75 18.09 16.17
N VAL A 333 7.79 18.79 15.73
CA VAL A 333 8.37 19.91 16.48
C VAL A 333 7.49 21.14 16.38
N LYS A 334 7.08 21.53 15.16
CA LYS A 334 6.24 22.72 14.91
C LYS A 334 4.92 22.71 15.68
N LYS A 335 4.25 21.55 15.72
CA LYS A 335 2.94 21.33 16.36
C LYS A 335 3.05 20.66 17.73
N GLN A 336 4.26 20.53 18.26
CA GLN A 336 4.58 20.01 19.60
C GLN A 336 4.21 18.53 19.86
N PHE A 337 3.69 17.80 18.87
CA PHE A 337 3.32 16.39 19.07
C PHE A 337 4.52 15.47 19.31
N MET A 338 5.75 15.85 18.91
CA MET A 338 6.97 15.08 19.21
C MET A 338 7.11 14.78 20.70
N ASN A 339 6.83 15.77 21.55
CA ASN A 339 6.99 15.70 22.99
C ASN A 339 5.67 15.48 23.73
N GLN A 340 4.56 15.99 23.20
CA GLN A 340 3.28 16.01 23.90
C GLN A 340 2.34 14.85 23.52
N SER A 341 2.56 14.19 22.39
CA SER A 341 1.61 13.21 21.86
C SER A 341 2.14 11.78 21.91
N LEU A 342 1.25 10.81 22.15
CA LEU A 342 1.49 9.41 21.82
C LEU A 342 1.71 9.26 20.30
N LEU A 343 2.76 8.54 19.91
CA LEU A 343 3.14 8.37 18.52
C LEU A 343 3.10 6.91 18.10
N ALA A 344 2.60 6.65 16.89
CA ALA A 344 2.61 5.32 16.27
C ALA A 344 3.41 5.36 14.97
N TYR A 345 4.36 4.43 14.78
CA TYR A 345 5.32 4.44 13.68
C TYR A 345 5.03 3.29 12.72
N TYR A 346 4.61 3.64 11.51
CA TYR A 346 4.40 2.71 10.41
C TYR A 346 5.61 2.69 9.48
N GLN A 347 6.13 1.50 9.19
CA GLN A 347 7.42 1.31 8.54
C GLN A 347 7.40 0.25 7.42
N ASP A 348 6.22 -0.02 6.84
CA ASP A 348 5.96 -1.22 6.06
C ASP A 348 6.43 -2.49 6.82
N VAL A 349 7.49 -3.17 6.39
CA VAL A 349 7.99 -4.40 7.06
C VAL A 349 9.32 -4.17 7.80
N TYR A 350 10.40 -3.82 7.10
CA TYR A 350 11.76 -3.77 7.67
C TYR A 350 12.44 -2.40 7.55
N ALA A 351 11.73 -1.31 7.21
CA ALA A 351 12.39 -0.05 6.91
C ALA A 351 13.33 0.43 8.03
N ILE A 352 12.94 0.39 9.31
CA ILE A 352 13.83 0.83 10.40
C ILE A 352 15.02 -0.11 10.60
N TYR A 353 14.82 -1.42 10.45
CA TYR A 353 15.89 -2.41 10.44
C TYR A 353 16.88 -2.15 9.30
N ASP A 354 16.37 -1.87 8.10
CA ASP A 354 17.15 -1.59 6.90
C ASP A 354 17.93 -0.27 7.04
N LEU A 355 17.35 0.76 7.68
CA LEU A 355 18.06 2.02 7.94
C LEU A 355 19.31 1.82 8.82
N TYR A 356 19.24 0.95 9.83
CA TYR A 356 20.38 0.65 10.69
C TYR A 356 21.45 -0.20 9.97
N HIS A 357 21.03 -1.23 9.22
CA HIS A 357 21.95 -2.14 8.52
C HIS A 357 22.46 -1.60 7.18
N SER A 358 21.93 -0.49 6.69
CA SER A 358 22.35 0.08 5.40
C SER A 358 23.79 0.56 5.46
N GLU A 359 24.55 0.31 4.40
CA GLU A 359 25.90 0.88 4.21
C GLU A 359 25.87 2.36 3.79
N VAL A 360 24.68 2.88 3.45
CA VAL A 360 24.48 4.27 3.03
C VAL A 360 24.47 5.20 4.27
N PRO A 361 25.37 6.19 4.37
CA PRO A 361 25.45 7.09 5.52
C PRO A 361 24.14 7.85 5.79
N ALA A 362 23.45 8.28 4.73
CA ALA A 362 22.17 8.98 4.84
C ALA A 362 21.09 8.11 5.51
N ALA A 363 21.07 6.79 5.25
CA ALA A 363 20.13 5.87 5.90
C ALA A 363 20.41 5.74 7.41
N LYS A 364 21.68 5.60 7.80
CA LYS A 364 22.08 5.59 9.22
C LYS A 364 21.75 6.91 9.94
N GLN A 365 21.88 8.04 9.23
CA GLN A 365 21.46 9.34 9.77
C GLN A 365 19.94 9.39 10.01
N MET A 366 19.12 8.86 9.10
CA MET A 366 17.67 8.78 9.29
C MET A 366 17.27 7.88 10.46
N TYR A 367 17.97 6.75 10.68
CA TYR A 367 17.80 5.93 11.88
C TYR A 367 18.04 6.75 13.15
N THR A 368 19.12 7.54 13.17
CA THR A 368 19.45 8.43 14.28
C THR A 368 18.44 9.56 14.45
N ASP A 369 17.96 10.16 13.36
CA ASP A 369 16.97 11.24 13.39
C ASP A 369 15.62 10.73 13.91
N LEU A 370 15.21 9.52 13.51
CA LEU A 370 14.00 8.87 14.01
C LEU A 370 14.10 8.56 15.51
N TYR A 371 15.26 8.05 15.96
CA TYR A 371 15.53 7.86 17.39
C TYR A 371 15.47 9.17 18.17
N ARG A 372 16.13 10.22 17.68
CA ARG A 372 16.09 11.55 18.28
C ARG A 372 14.67 12.08 18.32
N PHE A 373 13.87 11.84 17.28
CA PHE A 373 12.49 12.30 17.23
C PHE A 373 11.62 11.57 18.27
N ALA A 374 11.69 10.24 18.32
CA ALA A 374 10.95 9.44 19.29
C ALA A 374 11.29 9.81 20.75
N THR A 375 12.54 10.21 21.01
CA THR A 375 13.04 10.62 22.33
C THR A 375 12.97 12.11 22.61
N GLY A 376 12.38 12.92 21.72
CA GLY A 376 12.19 14.36 21.95
C GLY A 376 13.45 15.22 21.76
N LYS A 377 14.50 14.66 21.14
CA LYS A 377 15.82 15.27 20.92
C LYS A 377 16.07 15.69 19.47
N PHE A 378 15.10 15.53 18.56
CA PHE A 378 15.27 15.89 17.15
C PHE A 378 15.31 17.41 16.99
N ILE A 379 16.32 17.89 16.26
CA ILE A 379 16.48 19.29 15.90
C ILE A 379 16.12 19.42 14.42
N PRO A 380 15.03 20.14 14.08
CA PRO A 380 14.64 20.39 12.72
C PRO A 380 15.78 20.99 11.89
N PRO A 381 16.07 20.45 10.69
CA PRO A 381 16.92 21.16 9.74
C PRO A 381 16.28 22.51 9.36
N GLN A 382 17.11 23.54 9.25
CA GLN A 382 16.70 24.91 9.00
C GLN A 382 17.55 25.56 7.90
N GLY A 383 16.95 26.46 7.13
CA GLY A 383 17.60 27.27 6.11
C GLY A 383 17.03 28.68 6.06
N ASN A 384 17.34 29.41 5.00
CA ASN A 384 16.98 30.82 4.86
C ASN A 384 16.34 31.09 3.49
N PHE A 385 15.62 32.21 3.40
CA PHE A 385 15.10 32.75 2.15
C PHE A 385 15.47 34.23 2.03
N ALA A 386 16.11 34.62 0.94
CA ALA A 386 16.51 36.00 0.69
C ALA A 386 16.23 36.39 -0.75
N GLY A 387 16.17 37.70 -1.01
CA GLY A 387 15.91 38.19 -2.37
C GLY A 387 15.54 39.65 -2.36
N ARG A 388 14.92 40.09 -3.45
CA ARG A 388 14.36 41.44 -3.56
C ARG A 388 12.91 41.40 -3.95
N VAL A 389 12.14 42.38 -3.51
CA VAL A 389 10.86 42.73 -4.13
C VAL A 389 11.12 43.88 -5.10
N VAL A 390 10.77 43.67 -6.36
CA VAL A 390 11.10 44.58 -7.47
C VAL A 390 9.89 44.86 -8.34
N ASP A 391 9.93 45.95 -9.11
CA ASP A 391 9.07 46.12 -10.28
C ASP A 391 9.58 45.28 -11.47
N ARG A 392 8.84 45.29 -12.58
CA ARG A 392 9.19 44.51 -13.78
C ARG A 392 10.50 44.95 -14.44
N GLN A 393 10.96 46.16 -14.19
CA GLN A 393 12.25 46.66 -14.68
C GLN A 393 13.41 46.25 -13.75
N GLY A 394 13.12 45.63 -12.60
CA GLY A 394 14.09 45.16 -11.62
C GLY A 394 14.50 46.23 -10.60
N LYS A 395 13.72 47.31 -10.47
CA LYS A 395 13.95 48.33 -9.44
C LYS A 395 13.31 47.90 -8.12
N GLY A 396 14.08 47.99 -7.04
CA GLY A 396 13.65 47.65 -5.69
C GLY A 396 12.43 48.44 -5.20
N ILE A 397 11.52 47.75 -4.51
CA ILE A 397 10.35 48.33 -3.86
C ILE A 397 10.53 48.26 -2.35
N ALA A 398 10.75 49.41 -1.73
CA ALA A 398 10.90 49.53 -0.28
C ALA A 398 9.58 49.40 0.48
N GLY A 399 9.63 48.93 1.73
CA GLY A 399 8.46 48.89 2.61
C GLY A 399 7.42 47.81 2.26
N VAL A 400 7.80 46.79 1.50
CA VAL A 400 6.96 45.61 1.23
C VAL A 400 7.13 44.63 2.39
N THR A 401 6.03 44.09 2.89
CA THR A 401 6.05 43.09 3.97
C THR A 401 5.92 41.70 3.38
N LEU A 402 6.82 40.79 3.77
CA LEU A 402 6.71 39.36 3.52
C LEU A 402 6.39 38.66 4.84
N THR A 403 5.31 37.89 4.88
CA THR A 403 4.83 37.18 6.07
C THR A 403 4.76 35.68 5.79
N ASP A 404 5.37 34.87 6.65
CA ASP A 404 5.24 33.41 6.59
C ASP A 404 3.93 32.93 7.26
N LYS A 405 3.63 31.63 7.16
CA LYS A 405 2.44 31.04 7.81
C LYS A 405 2.45 31.07 9.33
N ALA A 406 3.61 31.22 9.97
CA ALA A 406 3.71 31.36 11.42
C ALA A 406 3.46 32.81 11.88
N GLY A 407 3.29 33.76 10.95
CA GLY A 407 3.09 35.17 11.21
C GLY A 407 4.40 35.94 11.36
N ASN A 408 5.56 35.32 11.11
CA ASN A 408 6.83 36.04 11.09
C ASN A 408 6.87 36.91 9.85
N ALA A 409 7.18 38.20 10.03
CA ALA A 409 7.19 39.17 8.96
C ALA A 409 8.53 39.90 8.85
N VAL A 410 8.97 40.17 7.63
CA VAL A 410 10.11 41.05 7.33
C VAL A 410 9.69 42.12 6.33
N THR A 411 10.27 43.31 6.44
CA THR A 411 10.00 44.43 5.53
C THR A 411 11.21 44.70 4.64
N THR A 412 10.97 44.98 3.36
CA THR A 412 12.04 45.29 2.41
C THR A 412 12.71 46.63 2.68
N ASP A 413 14.03 46.68 2.46
CA ASP A 413 14.83 47.90 2.55
C ASP A 413 14.65 48.85 1.34
N THR A 414 15.46 49.91 1.25
CA THR A 414 15.39 50.90 0.15
C THR A 414 15.65 50.32 -1.24
N GLU A 415 16.37 49.20 -1.32
CA GLU A 415 16.67 48.48 -2.55
C GLU A 415 15.72 47.28 -2.78
N GLY A 416 14.69 47.16 -1.95
CA GLY A 416 13.73 46.07 -2.02
C GLY A 416 14.23 44.76 -1.41
N GLN A 417 15.40 44.73 -0.77
CA GLN A 417 16.00 43.49 -0.26
C GLN A 417 15.28 42.98 0.99
N PHE A 418 15.18 41.67 1.13
CA PHE A 418 14.68 40.99 2.34
C PHE A 418 15.51 39.74 2.65
N ALA A 419 15.46 39.31 3.92
CA ALA A 419 16.00 38.03 4.35
C ALA A 419 15.17 37.47 5.51
N MET A 420 14.67 36.24 5.35
CA MET A 420 14.06 35.43 6.39
C MET A 420 15.00 34.28 6.76
N LYS A 421 15.22 34.08 8.05
CA LYS A 421 16.19 33.13 8.59
C LYS A 421 15.51 32.05 9.42
N ASP A 422 16.21 30.94 9.63
CA ASP A 422 15.83 29.86 10.53
C ASP A 422 14.47 29.20 10.16
N LEU A 423 14.18 29.16 8.87
CA LEU A 423 12.99 28.54 8.30
C LEU A 423 13.19 27.02 8.26
N TYR A 424 12.18 26.24 8.62
CA TYR A 424 12.27 24.78 8.51
C TYR A 424 12.53 24.34 7.08
N ALA A 425 13.43 23.36 6.90
CA ALA A 425 13.84 22.83 5.61
C ALA A 425 12.74 21.96 4.96
N THR A 426 11.72 22.63 4.47
CA THR A 426 10.54 22.08 3.81
C THR A 426 9.92 23.17 2.93
N GLU A 427 8.76 22.88 2.36
CA GLU A 427 7.94 23.84 1.65
C GLU A 427 7.44 24.93 2.62
N ASN A 428 7.74 26.19 2.29
CA ASN A 428 7.29 27.35 3.05
C ASN A 428 6.49 28.29 2.14
N THR A 429 5.35 28.77 2.64
CA THR A 429 4.49 29.72 1.93
C THR A 429 4.67 31.13 2.51
N PHE A 430 4.76 32.12 1.64
CA PHE A 430 4.87 33.53 2.02
C PHE A 430 3.77 34.35 1.35
N VAL A 431 3.24 35.31 2.09
CA VAL A 431 2.32 36.35 1.60
C VAL A 431 3.09 37.66 1.53
N ILE A 432 3.07 38.31 0.37
CA ILE A 432 3.82 39.54 0.05
C ILE A 432 2.83 40.67 -0.17
N GLU A 433 2.95 41.73 0.64
CA GLU A 433 1.96 42.80 0.70
C GLU A 433 2.58 44.18 0.84
N LYS A 434 1.96 45.14 0.17
CA LYS A 434 2.21 46.58 0.35
C LYS A 434 0.94 47.33 0.00
N GLN A 435 0.57 48.31 0.83
CA GLN A 435 -0.62 49.12 0.61
C GLN A 435 -0.60 49.75 -0.80
N GLY A 436 -1.72 49.59 -1.53
CA GLY A 436 -1.87 50.12 -2.89
C GLY A 436 -1.24 49.28 -4.00
N LEU A 437 -0.62 48.13 -3.68
CA LEU A 437 -0.17 47.11 -4.64
C LEU A 437 -0.96 45.81 -4.45
N PRO A 438 -1.10 44.97 -5.50
CA PRO A 438 -1.70 43.66 -5.36
C PRO A 438 -0.91 42.78 -4.40
N SER A 439 -1.61 42.04 -3.55
CA SER A 439 -0.99 41.03 -2.69
C SER A 439 -0.60 39.80 -3.52
N LYS A 440 0.52 39.16 -3.21
CA LYS A 440 1.02 37.96 -3.92
C LYS A 440 1.35 36.85 -2.94
N SER A 441 1.11 35.59 -3.32
CA SER A 441 1.54 34.42 -2.54
C SER A 441 2.57 33.62 -3.31
N ILE A 442 3.63 33.18 -2.63
CA ILE A 442 4.65 32.31 -3.22
C ILE A 442 4.95 31.14 -2.31
N VAL A 443 5.47 30.07 -2.92
CA VAL A 443 5.94 28.87 -2.23
C VAL A 443 7.41 28.69 -2.55
N ILE A 444 8.24 28.47 -1.52
CA ILE A 444 9.68 28.23 -1.63
C ILE A 444 10.04 26.99 -0.85
N ASN A 445 10.77 26.07 -1.48
CA ASN A 445 11.35 24.90 -0.81
C ASN A 445 12.65 25.31 -0.14
N ILE A 446 12.68 25.29 1.19
CA ILE A 446 13.86 25.59 2.00
C ILE A 446 14.65 24.30 2.20
N HIS A 447 15.98 24.39 2.13
CA HIS A 447 16.89 23.26 2.29
C HIS A 447 17.82 23.47 3.49
N ASP A 448 18.26 22.37 4.12
CA ASP A 448 19.10 22.40 5.32
C ASP A 448 20.38 23.23 5.11
N LYS A 449 20.58 24.22 5.98
CA LYS A 449 21.73 25.15 6.00
C LYS A 449 21.94 25.94 4.72
N GLN A 450 20.97 25.96 3.80
CA GLN A 450 21.05 26.72 2.56
C GLN A 450 20.24 28.01 2.63
N THR A 451 20.62 28.98 1.80
CA THR A 451 19.82 30.19 1.57
C THR A 451 19.27 30.15 0.15
N MET A 452 17.95 30.15 0.03
CA MET A 452 17.26 30.22 -1.26
C MET A 452 17.13 31.67 -1.70
N TYR A 453 17.30 31.92 -3.00
CA TYR A 453 17.24 33.23 -3.62
C TYR A 453 16.15 33.32 -4.67
N ARG A 454 15.41 34.44 -4.70
CA ARG A 454 14.44 34.75 -5.75
C ARG A 454 14.08 36.23 -5.72
N ASP A 455 14.05 36.89 -6.88
CA ASP A 455 13.37 38.17 -7.00
C ASP A 455 11.85 37.97 -7.13
N ILE A 456 11.10 38.75 -6.37
CA ILE A 456 9.64 38.75 -6.35
C ILE A 456 9.18 40.00 -7.07
N ILE A 457 8.63 39.84 -8.26
CA ILE A 457 8.02 40.96 -8.97
C ILE A 457 6.65 41.25 -8.33
N LEU A 458 6.50 42.47 -7.81
CA LEU A 458 5.29 42.99 -7.20
C LEU A 458 4.87 44.29 -7.91
N GLU A 459 4.02 44.16 -8.91
CA GLU A 459 3.50 45.29 -9.68
C GLU A 459 1.98 45.22 -9.78
N LYS A 460 1.33 46.35 -10.10
CA LYS A 460 -0.04 46.33 -10.60
C LYS A 460 0.00 45.56 -11.92
N SER A 461 -0.91 44.60 -12.12
CA SER A 461 -0.93 43.76 -13.33
C SER A 461 -0.96 44.63 -14.59
N GLY A 462 0.18 44.69 -15.29
CA GLY A 462 0.41 45.60 -16.41
C GLY A 462 0.51 47.06 -15.97
N GLU A 463 1.58 47.74 -16.36
CA GLU A 463 1.69 49.22 -16.37
C GLU A 463 0.68 49.90 -17.34
N SER A 464 -0.53 49.39 -17.41
CA SER A 464 -1.61 49.89 -18.22
C SER A 464 -2.69 50.41 -17.28
N THR A 465 -3.12 51.64 -17.52
CA THR A 465 -4.31 52.23 -16.88
C THR A 465 -5.42 51.19 -16.81
N VAL A 466 -6.15 51.14 -15.68
CA VAL A 466 -7.39 50.36 -15.58
C VAL A 466 -8.26 50.78 -16.77
N ILE A 467 -8.44 49.87 -17.74
CA ILE A 467 -9.23 50.14 -18.95
C ILE A 467 -10.69 49.80 -18.72
N GLU A 468 -10.97 48.94 -17.73
CA GLU A 468 -12.30 48.59 -17.29
C GLU A 468 -12.29 48.41 -15.77
N SER A 469 -13.21 49.09 -15.09
CA SER A 469 -13.48 48.90 -13.66
C SER A 469 -14.96 48.57 -13.54
N ARG A 470 -15.29 47.37 -13.09
CA ARG A 470 -16.66 46.91 -12.94
C ARG A 470 -16.99 46.70 -11.48
N SER A 471 -17.80 47.58 -10.92
CA SER A 471 -18.33 47.40 -9.56
C SER A 471 -19.13 46.10 -9.50
N LEU A 472 -18.84 45.25 -8.51
CA LEU A 472 -19.69 44.12 -8.13
C LEU A 472 -20.72 44.60 -7.12
N VAL A 473 -20.26 45.31 -6.09
CA VAL A 473 -21.10 46.01 -5.11
C VAL A 473 -20.32 47.18 -4.50
N ASP A 474 -20.93 48.36 -4.53
CA ASP A 474 -20.43 49.61 -3.94
C ASP A 474 -21.21 50.02 -2.68
N PHE A 475 -22.24 49.27 -2.31
CA PHE A 475 -23.08 49.48 -1.12
C PHE A 475 -23.86 50.83 -1.10
N GLU A 476 -24.00 51.50 -2.24
CA GLU A 476 -24.76 52.75 -2.37
C GLU A 476 -26.28 52.53 -2.41
N SER A 477 -26.69 51.40 -2.99
CA SER A 477 -28.08 50.93 -2.98
C SER A 477 -28.50 50.42 -1.60
N ASP A 478 -29.81 50.31 -1.34
CA ASP A 478 -30.32 49.75 -0.08
C ASP A 478 -29.95 48.26 0.02
N VAL A 479 -28.79 47.99 0.60
CA VAL A 479 -28.37 46.65 0.99
C VAL A 479 -29.36 46.16 2.05
N LYS A 480 -29.95 44.98 1.85
CA LYS A 480 -30.77 44.35 2.89
C LYS A 480 -29.91 44.10 4.13
N SER A 481 -30.14 44.86 5.20
CA SER A 481 -29.55 44.61 6.51
C SER A 481 -29.97 43.23 7.01
N GLY A 482 -29.02 42.45 7.52
CA GLY A 482 -29.24 41.06 7.87
C GLY A 482 -28.20 40.51 8.82
N THR A 483 -28.37 39.24 9.18
CA THR A 483 -27.43 38.52 10.03
C THR A 483 -26.93 37.25 9.35
N ASN A 484 -25.73 36.82 9.73
CA ASN A 484 -25.15 35.56 9.32
C ASN A 484 -24.72 34.78 10.57
N ASN A 485 -24.68 33.45 10.45
CA ASN A 485 -24.25 32.56 11.52
C ASN A 485 -25.06 32.78 12.82
N GLY A 486 -26.39 32.81 12.76
CA GLY A 486 -27.25 32.95 13.95
C GLY A 486 -27.00 34.22 14.77
N ASP A 487 -27.06 35.39 14.13
CA ASP A 487 -26.88 36.74 14.74
C ASP A 487 -25.47 37.06 15.28
N HIS A 488 -24.48 36.19 15.05
CA HIS A 488 -23.09 36.47 15.43
C HIS A 488 -22.39 37.46 14.50
N VAL A 489 -22.91 37.63 13.28
CA VAL A 489 -22.45 38.65 12.34
C VAL A 489 -23.62 39.52 11.94
N LYS A 490 -23.53 40.83 12.19
CA LYS A 490 -24.56 41.78 11.80
C LYS A 490 -24.05 42.71 10.70
N ARG A 491 -24.85 42.88 9.64
CA ARG A 491 -24.55 43.73 8.49
C ARG A 491 -25.53 44.91 8.42
N ALA A 492 -25.00 46.12 8.25
CA ALA A 492 -25.79 47.33 8.09
C ALA A 492 -25.02 48.36 7.26
N THR A 493 -25.71 49.28 6.59
CA THR A 493 -25.07 50.37 5.85
C THR A 493 -24.77 51.56 6.77
N VAL A 494 -23.67 52.27 6.53
CA VAL A 494 -23.26 53.47 7.28
C VAL A 494 -22.97 54.64 6.34
N THR A 495 -23.15 55.88 6.80
CA THR A 495 -22.92 57.12 6.03
C THR A 495 -21.90 58.06 6.70
N ASP A 496 -21.22 57.61 7.75
CA ASP A 496 -20.20 58.40 8.44
C ASP A 496 -18.96 58.49 7.55
N ALA A 497 -18.54 59.71 7.21
CA ALA A 497 -17.43 59.96 6.28
C ALA A 497 -16.09 59.34 6.70
N ILE A 498 -15.88 59.03 7.98
CA ILE A 498 -14.67 58.31 8.44
C ILE A 498 -14.70 56.86 7.93
N TYR A 499 -15.89 56.27 7.83
CA TYR A 499 -16.13 54.89 7.49
C TYR A 499 -16.70 54.70 6.09
N VAL A 500 -16.58 55.68 5.21
CA VAL A 500 -16.91 55.59 3.78
C VAL A 500 -15.65 55.92 2.98
N LEU A 501 -15.21 55.03 2.09
CA LEU A 501 -14.02 55.25 1.27
C LEU A 501 -14.38 55.93 -0.05
N GLN A 502 -15.45 55.48 -0.71
CA GLN A 502 -15.99 56.07 -1.93
C GLN A 502 -17.51 56.22 -1.82
N GLY A 503 -18.07 57.23 -2.48
CA GLY A 503 -19.52 57.46 -2.47
C GLY A 503 -20.06 58.04 -1.16
N GLU A 504 -21.29 57.68 -0.79
CA GLU A 504 -22.00 58.16 0.39
C GLU A 504 -22.19 57.09 1.47
N LYS A 505 -22.02 55.80 1.12
CA LYS A 505 -22.33 54.66 1.98
C LYS A 505 -21.27 53.57 1.94
N SER A 506 -21.12 52.82 3.03
CA SER A 506 -20.35 51.57 3.06
C SER A 506 -21.02 50.51 3.91
N LEU A 507 -20.55 49.25 3.83
CA LEU A 507 -21.08 48.16 4.63
C LEU A 507 -20.37 48.05 5.98
N LYS A 508 -21.07 48.33 7.07
CA LYS A 508 -20.65 47.99 8.44
C LYS A 508 -20.92 46.52 8.74
N ILE A 509 -19.91 45.85 9.29
CA ILE A 509 -19.93 44.45 9.71
C ILE A 509 -19.54 44.38 11.19
N ASP A 510 -20.48 44.01 12.05
CA ASP A 510 -20.24 43.78 13.47
C ASP A 510 -20.14 42.27 13.75
N PHE A 511 -18.95 41.80 14.09
CA PHE A 511 -18.72 40.43 14.55
C PHE A 511 -18.78 40.36 16.08
N ARG A 512 -19.60 39.46 16.60
CA ARG A 512 -19.56 39.06 18.01
C ARG A 512 -18.52 37.97 18.24
N ALA A 513 -17.90 37.98 19.42
CA ALA A 513 -17.01 36.92 19.88
C ALA A 513 -17.67 35.55 19.71
N TYR A 514 -16.96 34.61 19.09
CA TYR A 514 -17.39 33.23 18.93
C TYR A 514 -16.19 32.29 19.04
N PRO A 515 -15.75 31.95 20.28
CA PRO A 515 -14.48 31.25 20.50
C PRO A 515 -14.50 29.79 20.03
N ASN A 516 -15.68 29.21 19.80
CA ASN A 516 -15.82 27.77 19.56
C ASN A 516 -16.00 27.40 18.08
N SER A 517 -16.16 28.36 17.17
CA SER A 517 -16.31 28.09 15.74
C SER A 517 -15.92 29.29 14.88
N TRP A 518 -16.15 29.20 13.59
CA TRP A 518 -16.02 30.31 12.66
C TRP A 518 -17.34 31.04 12.43
N ILE A 519 -17.23 32.31 12.06
CA ILE A 519 -18.34 33.20 11.68
C ILE A 519 -17.90 34.01 10.45
N ALA A 520 -18.81 34.36 9.57
CA ALA A 520 -18.47 35.01 8.31
C ALA A 520 -19.53 36.03 7.86
N ALA A 521 -19.05 37.14 7.32
CA ALA A 521 -19.89 38.09 6.61
C ALA A 521 -19.94 37.68 5.14
N TYR A 522 -21.08 37.16 4.69
CA TYR A 522 -21.28 36.73 3.31
C TYR A 522 -21.64 37.94 2.42
N ILE A 523 -20.99 38.03 1.27
CA ILE A 523 -21.32 38.93 0.16
C ILE A 523 -21.64 37.99 -1.01
N ASP A 524 -22.94 37.73 -1.20
CA ASP A 524 -23.42 36.65 -2.06
C ASP A 524 -23.74 37.15 -3.46
N SER A 525 -23.59 36.25 -4.42
CA SER A 525 -24.19 36.46 -5.73
C SER A 525 -25.69 36.15 -5.72
N ASP A 526 -26.37 36.41 -6.83
CA ASP A 526 -27.73 35.92 -7.13
C ASP A 526 -27.82 34.41 -7.42
N TYR A 527 -26.98 33.58 -6.78
CA TYR A 527 -26.99 32.13 -6.99
C TYR A 527 -28.18 31.46 -6.31
N ASP A 528 -29.09 30.91 -7.14
CA ASP A 528 -30.33 30.24 -6.72
C ASP A 528 -30.15 29.09 -5.70
N GLY A 529 -28.96 28.51 -5.61
CA GLY A 529 -28.70 27.40 -4.69
C GLY A 529 -28.66 27.81 -3.22
N PHE A 530 -28.40 29.09 -2.90
CA PHE A 530 -28.38 29.55 -1.50
C PHE A 530 -29.76 29.47 -0.83
N GLU A 531 -30.84 29.66 -1.59
CA GLU A 531 -32.22 29.67 -1.08
C GLU A 531 -32.73 28.29 -0.65
N LYS A 532 -32.08 27.21 -1.10
CA LYS A 532 -32.51 25.83 -0.81
C LYS A 532 -32.16 25.34 0.58
N GLU A 533 -31.21 25.99 1.26
CA GLU A 533 -30.73 25.53 2.58
C GLU A 533 -30.89 26.56 3.70
N LEU A 534 -30.69 27.87 3.45
CA LEU A 534 -30.77 28.92 4.48
C LEU A 534 -31.29 30.27 3.92
N PRO A 535 -32.58 30.39 3.56
CA PRO A 535 -33.13 31.58 2.92
C PRO A 535 -33.11 32.87 3.77
N GLU A 536 -32.94 32.79 5.08
CA GLU A 536 -32.86 33.97 5.97
C GLU A 536 -31.44 34.58 6.08
N GLU A 537 -30.40 33.87 5.62
CA GLU A 537 -29.00 34.32 5.73
C GLU A 537 -28.37 34.77 4.38
N SER A 538 -29.07 34.57 3.26
CA SER A 538 -28.60 34.93 1.92
C SER A 538 -29.14 36.29 1.46
N TYR A 539 -28.23 37.20 1.12
CA TYR A 539 -28.57 38.54 0.67
C TYR A 539 -27.74 38.87 -0.57
N PRO A 540 -28.25 38.55 -1.78
CA PRO A 540 -27.54 38.78 -3.02
C PRO A 540 -27.10 40.25 -3.15
N ALA A 541 -25.80 40.43 -3.32
CA ALA A 541 -25.12 41.72 -3.44
C ALA A 541 -24.62 41.98 -4.86
N TYR A 542 -24.38 40.94 -5.67
CA TYR A 542 -23.91 41.07 -7.06
C TYR A 542 -24.48 39.97 -7.97
N ALA A 543 -24.58 40.23 -9.28
CA ALA A 543 -25.09 39.24 -10.26
C ALA A 543 -23.98 38.61 -11.12
N LEU A 544 -22.84 39.31 -11.27
CA LEU A 544 -21.73 38.84 -12.11
C LEU A 544 -20.89 37.78 -11.39
N LYS A 545 -21.08 36.51 -11.76
CA LYS A 545 -20.33 35.37 -11.24
C LYS A 545 -19.09 35.00 -12.07
N ASP A 546 -19.12 35.27 -13.38
CA ASP A 546 -17.98 35.04 -14.27
C ASP A 546 -16.96 36.18 -14.15
N TRP A 547 -15.88 35.90 -13.44
CA TRP A 547 -14.76 36.82 -13.23
C TRP A 547 -13.60 36.53 -14.18
N SER A 548 -13.71 35.49 -15.02
CA SER A 548 -12.60 34.94 -15.81
C SER A 548 -12.02 35.90 -16.86
N GLY A 549 -12.84 36.86 -17.31
CA GLY A 549 -12.48 37.91 -18.28
C GLY A 549 -11.85 39.18 -17.67
N TYR A 550 -11.67 39.20 -16.35
CA TYR A 550 -11.02 40.27 -15.59
C TYR A 550 -9.66 39.79 -15.05
N ASP A 551 -8.83 40.74 -14.65
CA ASP A 551 -7.45 40.48 -14.24
C ASP A 551 -7.30 40.46 -12.72
N ALA A 552 -8.12 41.23 -11.99
CA ALA A 552 -8.11 41.29 -10.53
C ALA A 552 -9.50 41.57 -9.95
N VAL A 553 -9.70 41.17 -8.69
CA VAL A 553 -10.77 41.64 -7.80
C VAL A 553 -10.16 42.57 -6.75
N SER A 554 -10.82 43.69 -6.45
CA SER A 554 -10.38 44.67 -5.48
C SER A 554 -11.51 45.09 -4.54
N TYR A 555 -11.19 45.36 -3.29
CA TYR A 555 -12.12 45.85 -2.26
C TYR A 555 -11.34 46.58 -1.16
N ALA A 556 -12.02 47.36 -0.35
CA ALA A 556 -11.41 48.06 0.77
C ALA A 556 -12.03 47.66 2.11
N VAL A 557 -11.19 47.50 3.15
CA VAL A 557 -11.64 47.21 4.51
C VAL A 557 -11.05 48.20 5.50
N TYR A 558 -11.89 48.78 6.35
CA TYR A 558 -11.49 49.55 7.52
C TYR A 558 -11.67 48.70 8.78
N ASN A 559 -10.61 48.49 9.55
CA ASN A 559 -10.71 47.87 10.87
C ASN A 559 -10.94 48.95 11.94
N ALA A 560 -12.14 48.97 12.51
CA ALA A 560 -12.53 49.96 13.52
C ALA A 560 -12.11 49.60 14.94
N SER A 561 -11.64 48.37 15.15
CA SER A 561 -11.19 47.94 16.47
C SER A 561 -9.85 48.59 16.83
N SER A 562 -9.52 48.62 18.12
CA SER A 562 -8.31 49.28 18.64
C SER A 562 -7.01 48.48 18.42
N LYS A 563 -7.10 47.28 17.84
CA LYS A 563 -5.99 46.36 17.63
C LYS A 563 -6.03 45.82 16.20
N PRO A 564 -4.89 45.35 15.66
CA PRO A 564 -4.89 44.57 14.43
C PRO A 564 -5.82 43.35 14.57
N GLN A 565 -6.57 43.05 13.50
CA GLN A 565 -7.48 41.90 13.48
C GLN A 565 -7.14 40.99 12.31
N GLU A 566 -7.09 39.69 12.58
CA GLU A 566 -7.00 38.67 11.53
C GLU A 566 -8.39 38.40 10.94
N ILE A 567 -8.48 38.41 9.61
CA ILE A 567 -9.68 38.06 8.85
C ILE A 567 -9.30 37.08 7.75
N ARG A 568 -10.08 36.02 7.61
CA ARG A 568 -9.96 35.06 6.52
C ARG A 568 -10.82 35.51 5.34
N GLU A 569 -10.19 35.95 4.26
CA GLU A 569 -10.81 36.23 2.96
C GLU A 569 -11.17 34.91 2.28
N VAL A 570 -12.40 34.78 1.77
CA VAL A 570 -12.91 33.54 1.15
C VAL A 570 -13.55 33.83 -0.20
N TYR A 571 -13.24 32.99 -1.21
CA TYR A 571 -13.95 32.92 -2.49
C TYR A 571 -14.52 31.52 -2.68
N MET A 572 -15.84 31.42 -2.88
CA MET A 572 -16.57 30.16 -3.09
C MET A 572 -17.08 30.11 -4.53
N TYR A 573 -16.87 28.99 -5.21
CA TYR A 573 -17.26 28.80 -6.61
C TYR A 573 -18.27 27.67 -6.85
N GLU A 574 -18.42 26.80 -5.86
CA GLU A 574 -19.48 25.81 -5.73
C GLU A 574 -19.95 25.84 -4.28
N TYR A 575 -21.21 25.51 -4.02
CA TYR A 575 -21.78 25.57 -2.68
C TYR A 575 -21.34 24.36 -1.84
N ASP A 576 -20.05 24.35 -1.52
CA ASP A 576 -19.33 23.37 -0.70
C ASP A 576 -18.12 24.09 -0.09
N TRP A 577 -17.97 24.04 1.24
CA TRP A 577 -16.84 24.66 1.92
C TRP A 577 -15.48 24.05 1.52
N GLY A 578 -15.46 22.81 1.04
CA GLY A 578 -14.30 22.18 0.41
C GLY A 578 -13.95 22.73 -0.99
N LYS A 579 -14.85 23.52 -1.59
CA LYS A 579 -14.68 24.20 -2.89
C LYS A 579 -14.54 25.70 -2.70
N THR A 580 -13.65 26.08 -1.78
CA THR A 580 -13.35 27.48 -1.48
C THR A 580 -11.85 27.76 -1.56
N TYR A 581 -11.48 28.95 -2.02
CA TYR A 581 -10.18 29.54 -1.71
C TYR A 581 -10.33 30.34 -0.43
N ALA A 582 -9.39 30.23 0.49
CA ALA A 582 -9.37 31.07 1.67
C ALA A 582 -7.95 31.42 2.13
N ARG A 583 -7.73 32.66 2.56
CA ARG A 583 -6.46 33.10 3.14
C ARG A 583 -6.67 34.05 4.30
N ASN A 584 -5.75 34.07 5.26
CA ASN A 584 -5.79 35.03 6.36
C ASN A 584 -5.10 36.33 5.96
N ILE A 585 -5.67 37.46 6.40
CA ILE A 585 -5.20 38.83 6.17
C ILE A 585 -5.26 39.55 7.51
N MET A 586 -4.19 40.26 7.86
CA MET A 586 -4.15 41.11 9.05
C MET A 586 -4.52 42.56 8.70
N PHE A 587 -5.61 43.06 9.27
CA PHE A 587 -6.04 44.44 9.07
C PHE A 587 -5.60 45.34 10.22
N PRO A 588 -4.79 46.39 9.98
CA PRO A 588 -4.35 47.33 11.00
C PRO A 588 -5.51 48.23 11.49
N PRO A 589 -5.49 48.66 12.77
CA PRO A 589 -6.58 49.44 13.35
C PRO A 589 -6.61 50.87 12.79
N GLY A 590 -7.82 51.42 12.64
CA GLY A 590 -8.04 52.86 12.43
C GLY A 590 -7.74 53.37 11.02
N GLN A 591 -7.58 52.50 10.02
CA GLN A 591 -7.31 52.92 8.64
C GLN A 591 -7.93 52.00 7.58
N TRP A 592 -8.12 52.55 6.38
CA TRP A 592 -8.55 51.82 5.20
C TRP A 592 -7.41 51.02 4.58
N THR A 593 -7.67 49.74 4.33
CA THR A 593 -6.78 48.83 3.62
C THR A 593 -7.43 48.41 2.32
N VAL A 594 -6.85 48.82 1.18
CA VAL A 594 -7.31 48.38 -0.14
C VAL A 594 -6.60 47.08 -0.50
N ILE A 595 -7.37 46.03 -0.74
CA ILE A 595 -6.92 44.73 -1.19
C ILE A 595 -7.16 44.60 -2.69
N THR A 596 -6.18 44.08 -3.41
CA THR A 596 -6.32 43.70 -4.81
C THR A 596 -5.75 42.29 -4.98
N LYS A 597 -6.58 41.36 -5.44
CA LYS A 597 -6.26 39.95 -5.64
C LYS A 597 -6.33 39.60 -7.13
N SER A 598 -5.30 38.94 -7.64
CA SER A 598 -5.25 38.50 -9.04
C SER A 598 -6.25 37.37 -9.31
N ILE A 599 -7.00 37.48 -10.40
CA ILE A 599 -7.86 36.39 -10.91
C ILE A 599 -7.00 35.23 -11.43
N GLN A 600 -5.84 35.52 -12.01
CA GLN A 600 -4.92 34.48 -12.48
C GLN A 600 -4.41 33.61 -11.33
N GLU A 601 -4.08 34.20 -10.18
CA GLU A 601 -3.69 33.45 -8.99
C GLU A 601 -4.84 32.57 -8.46
N LEU A 602 -6.09 33.03 -8.52
CA LEU A 602 -7.24 32.20 -8.17
C LEU A 602 -7.36 31.00 -9.12
N LYS A 603 -7.21 31.21 -10.44
CA LYS A 603 -7.18 30.10 -11.42
C LYS A 603 -6.04 29.11 -11.13
N GLN A 604 -4.85 29.60 -10.79
CA GLN A 604 -3.70 28.76 -10.43
C GLN A 604 -3.94 27.97 -9.13
N ALA A 605 -4.73 28.50 -8.20
CA ALA A 605 -5.19 27.80 -7.00
C ALA A 605 -6.34 26.80 -7.28
N GLY A 606 -6.66 26.52 -8.54
CA GLY A 606 -7.69 25.55 -8.93
C GLY A 606 -9.13 26.06 -8.81
N ILE A 607 -9.32 27.36 -8.65
CA ILE A 607 -10.63 27.98 -8.46
C ILE A 607 -11.32 28.17 -9.80
N ASN A 608 -12.59 27.77 -9.88
CA ASN A 608 -13.43 28.06 -11.04
C ASN A 608 -13.85 29.54 -11.04
N THR A 609 -13.01 30.40 -11.63
CA THR A 609 -13.28 31.84 -11.74
C THR A 609 -14.42 32.19 -12.69
N GLU A 610 -14.97 31.23 -13.43
CA GLU A 610 -16.15 31.44 -14.27
C GLU A 610 -17.45 31.45 -13.46
N ASN A 611 -17.40 31.06 -12.17
CA ASN A 611 -18.58 30.94 -11.33
C ASN A 611 -18.31 31.28 -9.85
N ILE A 612 -17.86 32.49 -9.53
CA ILE A 612 -17.66 32.91 -8.14
C ILE A 612 -19.01 33.28 -7.50
N ILE A 613 -19.55 32.38 -6.69
CA ILE A 613 -20.89 32.51 -6.10
C ILE A 613 -20.93 33.29 -4.78
N ARG A 614 -19.81 33.35 -4.04
CA ARG A 614 -19.73 34.07 -2.75
C ARG A 614 -18.32 34.60 -2.49
N PHE A 615 -18.26 35.85 -2.02
CA PHE A 615 -17.11 36.45 -1.34
C PHE A 615 -17.42 36.57 0.14
N ALA A 616 -16.48 36.25 1.04
CA ALA A 616 -16.73 36.39 2.47
C ALA A 616 -15.50 36.84 3.26
N LEU A 617 -15.77 37.57 4.34
CA LEU A 617 -14.80 37.89 5.39
C LEU A 617 -15.13 37.07 6.63
N MET A 618 -14.24 36.16 7.03
CA MET A 618 -14.46 35.17 8.08
C MET A 618 -13.54 35.39 9.28
N ARG A 619 -14.07 35.23 10.49
CA ARG A 619 -13.30 35.14 11.74
C ARG A 619 -13.39 33.73 12.29
N ASN A 620 -12.26 33.16 12.68
CA ASN A 620 -12.20 31.79 13.21
C ASN A 620 -11.85 31.79 14.70
N ARG A 621 -12.74 31.27 15.56
CA ARG A 621 -12.52 31.03 17.00
C ARG A 621 -12.04 32.26 17.77
N GLN A 622 -12.56 33.44 17.45
CA GLN A 622 -12.14 34.70 18.07
C GLN A 622 -12.94 34.97 19.35
N SER A 623 -12.25 35.39 20.42
CA SER A 623 -12.85 35.64 21.74
C SER A 623 -13.29 37.08 21.98
N GLU A 624 -13.11 37.97 21.00
CA GLU A 624 -13.46 39.40 21.12
C GLU A 624 -14.35 39.85 19.97
N ASP A 625 -15.20 40.83 20.24
CA ASP A 625 -16.00 41.53 19.23
C ASP A 625 -15.09 42.36 18.33
N ALA A 626 -15.46 42.50 17.06
CA ALA A 626 -14.74 43.36 16.11
C ALA A 626 -15.69 43.97 15.08
N THR A 627 -15.47 45.23 14.75
CA THR A 627 -16.23 45.95 13.73
C THR A 627 -15.33 46.27 12.54
N PHE A 628 -15.83 45.98 11.35
CA PHE A 628 -15.19 46.32 10.08
C PHE A 628 -16.14 47.12 9.20
N TYR A 629 -15.57 47.87 8.27
CA TYR A 629 -16.30 48.50 7.19
C TYR A 629 -15.74 48.01 5.86
N LEU A 630 -16.60 47.54 4.96
CA LEU A 630 -16.26 47.04 3.63
C LEU A 630 -16.82 48.00 2.58
N ASP A 631 -16.01 48.33 1.59
CA ASP A 631 -16.38 49.27 0.52
C ASP A 631 -15.76 48.86 -0.83
N ASP A 632 -16.39 49.29 -1.93
CA ASP A 632 -15.87 49.28 -3.30
C ASP A 632 -15.37 47.90 -3.80
N LEU A 633 -16.19 46.84 -3.65
CA LEU A 633 -15.89 45.52 -4.19
C LEU A 633 -16.11 45.52 -5.71
N LYS A 634 -15.04 45.33 -6.48
CA LYS A 634 -15.03 45.45 -7.94
C LYS A 634 -14.06 44.53 -8.64
N LEU A 635 -14.29 44.33 -9.94
CA LEU A 635 -13.36 43.69 -10.86
C LEU A 635 -12.62 44.72 -11.70
N LEU A 636 -11.35 44.46 -11.96
CA LEU A 636 -10.45 45.33 -12.69
C LEU A 636 -9.89 44.62 -13.92
N LYS A 637 -9.80 45.35 -15.04
CA LYS A 637 -9.14 44.93 -16.28
C LYS A 637 -8.10 45.95 -16.71
N TYR A 638 -6.95 45.48 -17.18
CA TYR A 638 -5.79 46.30 -17.53
C TYR A 638 -5.46 46.20 -19.04
N GLY A 639 -4.97 47.29 -19.63
CA GLY A 639 -4.82 47.48 -21.07
C GLY A 639 -3.72 46.69 -21.79
N ALA A 640 -2.81 46.03 -21.08
CA ALA A 640 -1.82 45.11 -21.66
C ALA A 640 -1.42 44.04 -20.62
N ASN A 641 -2.15 42.92 -20.58
CA ASN A 641 -1.88 41.87 -19.63
C ASN A 641 -0.80 40.91 -20.16
N ARG A 642 0.47 41.28 -20.00
CA ARG A 642 1.55 40.28 -19.97
C ARG A 642 1.78 39.95 -18.49
N PRO A 643 1.64 38.69 -18.04
CA PRO A 643 1.97 38.32 -16.67
C PRO A 643 3.45 38.62 -16.40
N ALA A 644 3.77 39.10 -15.19
CA ALA A 644 5.15 39.33 -14.77
C ALA A 644 5.96 38.03 -14.95
N PRO A 645 7.20 38.06 -15.48
CA PRO A 645 7.96 36.84 -15.67
C PRO A 645 8.23 36.15 -14.34
N GLU A 646 8.18 34.83 -14.32
CA GLU A 646 8.55 34.02 -13.16
C GLU A 646 9.64 33.04 -13.56
N TYR A 647 10.89 33.46 -13.38
CA TYR A 647 12.04 32.68 -13.81
C TYR A 647 12.38 31.55 -12.83
N LYS A 648 12.64 30.35 -13.37
CA LYS A 648 13.10 29.18 -12.61
C LYS A 648 14.23 28.48 -13.36
N ILE A 649 15.20 27.97 -12.60
CA ILE A 649 16.26 27.09 -13.10
C ILE A 649 15.71 25.68 -13.29
N MET A 650 15.94 25.12 -14.47
CA MET A 650 15.68 23.73 -14.84
C MET A 650 17.00 22.98 -14.96
N LEU A 651 17.14 21.94 -14.14
CA LEU A 651 18.29 21.03 -14.18
C LEU A 651 18.09 19.95 -15.27
N PRO A 652 19.18 19.37 -15.80
CA PRO A 652 19.09 18.32 -16.82
C PRO A 652 18.60 16.97 -16.26
N SER A 653 18.69 16.77 -14.95
CA SER A 653 18.12 15.60 -14.25
C SER A 653 16.95 16.03 -13.38
N LYS A 654 16.02 15.10 -13.14
CA LYS A 654 14.95 15.25 -12.15
C LYS A 654 15.48 15.14 -10.71
N LEU A 655 16.63 14.49 -10.52
CA LEU A 655 17.34 14.49 -9.25
C LEU A 655 18.23 15.74 -9.17
N GLY A 656 18.20 16.44 -8.04
CA GLY A 656 19.14 17.52 -7.73
C GLY A 656 20.53 17.02 -7.34
N THR A 657 20.93 15.81 -7.75
CA THR A 657 22.19 15.18 -7.35
C THR A 657 23.13 15.01 -8.54
N MET A 658 24.33 15.59 -8.44
CA MET A 658 25.40 15.45 -9.43
C MET A 658 26.44 14.44 -8.95
N ASP A 659 26.88 13.54 -9.84
CA ASP A 659 28.08 12.73 -9.57
C ASP A 659 29.34 13.61 -9.61
N VAL A 660 30.36 13.23 -8.85
CA VAL A 660 31.66 13.93 -8.87
C VAL A 660 32.28 13.81 -10.27
N GLY A 661 32.62 14.96 -10.87
CA GLY A 661 33.12 15.10 -12.23
C GLY A 661 32.05 15.32 -13.30
N ALA A 662 30.75 15.29 -12.95
CA ALA A 662 29.68 15.49 -13.92
C ALA A 662 29.62 16.93 -14.46
N LEU A 663 29.22 17.06 -15.72
CA LEU A 663 28.98 18.33 -16.41
C LEU A 663 27.50 18.49 -16.76
N TRP A 664 26.84 19.51 -16.20
CA TRP A 664 25.43 19.80 -16.44
C TRP A 664 25.24 21.11 -17.18
N SER A 665 24.25 21.17 -18.07
CA SER A 665 23.86 22.39 -18.80
C SER A 665 22.46 22.83 -18.36
N PRO A 666 22.34 23.56 -17.23
CA PRO A 666 21.06 24.05 -16.75
C PRO A 666 20.48 25.09 -17.73
N VAL A 667 19.17 25.29 -17.67
CA VAL A 667 18.49 26.35 -18.43
C VAL A 667 17.55 27.13 -17.51
N VAL A 668 17.28 28.39 -17.85
CA VAL A 668 16.24 29.17 -17.17
C VAL A 668 15.05 29.29 -18.10
N ILE A 669 13.85 29.13 -17.54
CA ILE A 669 12.57 29.34 -18.24
C ILE A 669 11.73 30.34 -17.48
N ASP A 670 10.80 31.01 -18.17
CA ASP A 670 9.71 31.76 -17.57
C ASP A 670 8.50 30.84 -17.39
N LYS A 671 8.06 30.58 -16.15
CA LYS A 671 6.88 29.75 -15.86
C LYS A 671 5.60 30.34 -16.45
N ASN A 672 5.55 31.66 -16.65
CA ASN A 672 4.39 32.35 -17.19
C ASN A 672 4.40 32.45 -18.72
N ASP A 673 5.47 32.01 -19.39
CA ASP A 673 5.48 31.79 -20.84
C ASP A 673 4.85 30.42 -21.14
N ALA A 674 3.73 30.42 -21.86
CA ALA A 674 3.05 29.20 -22.28
C ALA A 674 3.95 28.28 -23.13
N GLN A 675 4.97 28.83 -23.82
CA GLN A 675 5.94 28.05 -24.60
C GLN A 675 7.18 27.64 -23.78
N GLN A 676 7.29 28.10 -22.52
CA GLN A 676 8.42 27.89 -21.62
C GLN A 676 9.78 28.05 -22.30
N LYS A 677 9.94 29.11 -23.09
CA LYS A 677 11.18 29.32 -23.85
C LYS A 677 12.37 29.51 -22.92
N LYS A 678 13.51 28.98 -23.35
CA LYS A 678 14.80 29.22 -22.71
C LYS A 678 15.13 30.71 -22.77
N VAL A 679 15.49 31.29 -21.63
CA VAL A 679 15.96 32.67 -21.53
C VAL A 679 17.46 32.70 -21.25
N ASN A 680 18.14 33.72 -21.76
CA ASN A 680 19.56 33.91 -21.49
C ASN A 680 19.76 34.27 -20.03
N ALA A 681 20.61 33.50 -19.34
CA ALA A 681 20.90 33.70 -17.93
C ALA A 681 22.39 33.56 -17.64
N VAL A 682 22.86 34.28 -16.62
CA VAL A 682 24.21 34.13 -16.08
C VAL A 682 24.11 33.34 -14.78
N PHE A 683 24.73 32.17 -14.74
CA PHE A 683 24.71 31.28 -13.59
C PHE A 683 25.85 31.58 -12.62
N ALA A 684 25.61 31.33 -11.33
CA ALA A 684 26.62 31.38 -10.28
C ALA A 684 26.39 30.27 -9.27
N SER A 685 27.47 29.76 -8.67
CA SER A 685 27.43 28.79 -7.58
C SER A 685 27.72 29.50 -6.25
N SER A 686 27.05 29.10 -5.18
CA SER A 686 27.34 29.57 -3.82
C SER A 686 28.73 29.13 -3.32
N ASP A 687 29.29 28.05 -3.86
CA ASP A 687 30.63 27.57 -3.58
C ASP A 687 31.23 26.94 -4.84
N SER A 688 32.13 27.69 -5.50
CA SER A 688 32.82 27.24 -6.71
C SER A 688 33.81 26.10 -6.46
N SER A 689 34.17 25.82 -5.21
CA SER A 689 35.02 24.67 -4.85
C SER A 689 34.26 23.35 -4.87
N ILE A 690 32.92 23.38 -4.88
CA ILE A 690 32.04 22.20 -4.97
C ILE A 690 31.45 22.08 -6.38
N VAL A 691 30.90 23.17 -6.93
CA VAL A 691 30.44 23.23 -8.33
C VAL A 691 30.97 24.49 -8.98
N GLU A 692 31.85 24.32 -9.98
CA GLU A 692 32.36 25.41 -10.80
C GLU A 692 31.34 25.74 -11.91
N VAL A 693 31.16 27.03 -12.21
CA VAL A 693 30.33 27.50 -13.33
C VAL A 693 31.26 28.00 -14.44
N SER A 694 31.22 27.35 -15.60
CA SER A 694 32.01 27.75 -16.76
C SER A 694 31.46 29.02 -17.42
N SER A 695 32.28 29.64 -18.29
CA SER A 695 31.89 30.86 -19.00
C SER A 695 30.67 30.69 -19.93
N ASP A 696 30.38 29.46 -20.38
CA ASP A 696 29.19 29.11 -21.17
C ASP A 696 28.00 28.67 -20.29
N GLY A 697 28.09 28.81 -18.96
CA GLY A 697 27.02 28.56 -18.02
C GLY A 697 26.82 27.09 -17.64
N LYS A 698 27.78 26.21 -17.94
CA LYS A 698 27.74 24.80 -17.52
C LYS A 698 28.24 24.65 -16.09
N LEU A 699 27.69 23.66 -15.40
CA LEU A 699 28.03 23.32 -14.02
C LEU A 699 28.98 22.12 -14.04
N HIS A 700 30.12 22.23 -13.37
CA HIS A 700 31.10 21.17 -13.23
C HIS A 700 31.23 20.77 -11.76
N ALA A 701 30.84 19.54 -11.42
CA ALA A 701 30.91 19.02 -10.06
C ALA A 701 32.36 18.64 -9.69
N ILE A 702 32.93 19.32 -8.70
CA ILE A 702 34.34 19.22 -8.31
C ILE A 702 34.56 18.21 -7.17
N LYS A 703 33.78 18.34 -6.09
CA LYS A 703 33.90 17.48 -4.89
C LYS A 703 32.55 17.34 -4.17
N PRO A 704 32.39 16.36 -3.27
CA PRO A 704 31.14 16.18 -2.54
C PRO A 704 30.75 17.42 -1.70
N GLY A 705 29.46 17.72 -1.68
CA GLY A 705 28.90 18.84 -0.91
C GLY A 705 27.61 19.40 -1.51
N THR A 706 27.00 20.36 -0.83
CA THR A 706 25.74 20.99 -1.27
C THR A 706 25.98 22.44 -1.67
N VAL A 707 25.43 22.87 -2.80
CA VAL A 707 25.50 24.25 -3.29
C VAL A 707 24.14 24.77 -3.72
N VAL A 708 24.00 26.09 -3.71
CA VAL A 708 22.89 26.80 -4.32
C VAL A 708 23.35 27.37 -5.65
N ILE A 709 22.67 27.00 -6.74
CA ILE A 709 22.86 27.61 -8.05
C ILE A 709 21.88 28.76 -8.20
N ARG A 710 22.43 29.94 -8.50
CA ARG A 710 21.70 31.19 -8.77
C ARG A 710 21.78 31.50 -10.26
N ALA A 711 20.78 32.20 -10.79
CA ALA A 711 20.76 32.62 -12.18
C ALA A 711 20.18 34.02 -12.33
N GLN A 712 20.92 34.88 -13.03
CA GLN A 712 20.53 36.27 -13.34
C GLN A 712 20.02 36.36 -14.78
N VAL A 713 18.80 36.87 -14.97
CA VAL A 713 18.16 37.13 -16.26
C VAL A 713 18.00 38.64 -16.41
N GLY A 714 18.97 39.30 -17.06
CA GLY A 714 19.00 40.76 -17.11
C GLY A 714 19.22 41.36 -15.72
N SER A 715 18.25 42.15 -15.23
CA SER A 715 18.26 42.75 -13.88
C SER A 715 17.58 41.89 -12.81
N LEU A 716 16.98 40.76 -13.19
CA LEU A 716 16.13 39.92 -12.34
C LEU A 716 16.83 38.62 -11.96
N GLU A 717 16.62 38.17 -10.72
CA GLU A 717 17.10 36.89 -10.21
C GLU A 717 16.02 35.80 -10.30
N ALA A 718 16.36 34.67 -10.94
CA ALA A 718 15.51 33.49 -10.97
C ALA A 718 15.48 32.77 -9.61
N GLU A 719 14.45 31.95 -9.38
CA GLU A 719 14.40 31.05 -8.23
C GLU A 719 15.60 30.08 -8.26
N SER A 720 16.45 30.18 -7.24
CA SER A 720 17.65 29.36 -7.09
C SER A 720 17.33 27.89 -6.86
N VAL A 721 18.23 26.99 -7.22
CA VAL A 721 18.07 25.54 -7.02
C VAL A 721 19.24 24.96 -6.23
N VAL A 722 18.96 24.01 -5.35
CA VAL A 722 20.01 23.27 -4.63
C VAL A 722 20.50 22.11 -5.46
N ILE A 723 21.82 21.95 -5.52
CA ILE A 723 22.49 20.77 -6.06
C ILE A 723 23.31 20.13 -4.96
N GLU A 724 23.16 18.83 -4.80
CA GLU A 724 24.03 18.01 -3.97
C GLU A 724 25.01 17.24 -4.87
N VAL A 725 26.30 17.49 -4.73
CA VAL A 725 27.33 16.66 -5.35
C VAL A 725 27.57 15.48 -4.42
N ALA A 726 27.27 14.27 -4.89
CA ALA A 726 27.50 13.03 -4.16
C ALA A 726 28.07 11.98 -5.12
N PRO A 727 29.14 11.25 -4.74
CA PRO A 727 29.71 10.26 -5.62
C PRO A 727 28.74 9.08 -5.80
N TRP A 728 28.65 8.58 -7.03
CA TRP A 728 28.11 7.25 -7.30
C TRP A 728 29.04 6.22 -6.66
N SER A 729 28.56 5.45 -5.67
CA SER A 729 29.46 4.62 -4.85
C SER A 729 28.84 3.34 -4.29
N TYR A 730 27.52 3.26 -4.18
CA TYR A 730 26.86 2.12 -3.56
C TYR A 730 26.17 1.31 -4.65
N ASN A 731 26.76 0.16 -4.98
CA ASN A 731 26.29 -0.73 -6.04
C ASN A 731 26.12 -2.14 -5.46
N GLN A 732 24.92 -2.69 -5.57
CA GLN A 732 24.59 -4.00 -5.06
C GLN A 732 23.88 -4.83 -6.11
N ILE A 733 24.43 -6.02 -6.41
CA ILE A 733 23.68 -7.04 -7.13
C ILE A 733 22.77 -7.75 -6.12
N THR A 734 21.49 -7.88 -6.47
CA THR A 734 20.46 -8.55 -5.66
C THR A 734 19.80 -9.67 -6.47
N GLY A 735 19.24 -10.65 -5.77
CA GLY A 735 18.54 -11.79 -6.38
C GLY A 735 19.44 -12.97 -6.71
N ASN A 736 20.68 -13.01 -6.21
CA ASN A 736 21.64 -14.09 -6.44
C ASN A 736 21.88 -15.00 -5.22
N GLU A 737 21.10 -14.83 -4.15
CA GLU A 737 21.39 -15.38 -2.82
C GLU A 737 21.01 -16.87 -2.68
N THR A 738 20.12 -17.38 -3.53
CA THR A 738 19.68 -18.79 -3.51
C THR A 738 19.95 -19.50 -4.85
N PRO A 739 20.07 -20.83 -4.89
CA PRO A 739 20.29 -21.57 -6.15
C PRO A 739 19.09 -21.52 -7.11
N ILE A 740 19.34 -21.56 -8.41
CA ILE A 740 18.34 -21.83 -9.45
C ILE A 740 18.22 -23.36 -9.61
N PHE A 741 17.01 -23.89 -9.71
CA PHE A 741 16.82 -25.32 -9.96
C PHE A 741 16.80 -25.62 -11.46
N ILE A 742 17.10 -26.88 -11.82
CA ILE A 742 17.16 -27.26 -13.23
C ILE A 742 15.76 -27.35 -13.81
N ASN A 743 15.60 -26.77 -14.99
CA ASN A 743 14.41 -26.96 -15.79
C ASN A 743 14.49 -28.28 -16.56
N TYR A 744 13.87 -29.31 -15.99
CA TYR A 744 13.75 -30.60 -16.66
C TYR A 744 12.69 -30.63 -17.77
N GLY A 745 11.85 -29.60 -17.94
CA GLY A 745 10.79 -29.57 -18.95
C GLY A 745 9.97 -30.86 -18.95
N PHE A 746 9.79 -31.47 -20.14
CA PHE A 746 9.10 -32.75 -20.30
C PHE A 746 9.86 -33.97 -19.76
N GLN A 747 11.15 -33.84 -19.42
CA GLN A 747 11.95 -34.88 -18.77
C GLN A 747 11.80 -34.87 -17.24
N ASN A 748 10.95 -34.00 -16.69
CA ASN A 748 10.71 -33.96 -15.25
C ASN A 748 10.12 -35.31 -14.81
N PRO A 749 10.75 -36.03 -13.85
CA PRO A 749 10.28 -37.34 -13.45
C PRO A 749 8.82 -37.36 -12.97
N VAL A 750 8.31 -36.25 -12.40
CA VAL A 750 6.91 -36.14 -11.96
C VAL A 750 5.91 -36.29 -13.12
N LEU A 751 6.35 -36.01 -14.36
CA LEU A 751 5.54 -36.18 -15.57
C LEU A 751 5.36 -37.66 -15.93
N HIS A 752 6.36 -38.48 -15.64
CA HIS A 752 6.39 -39.91 -15.95
C HIS A 752 5.98 -40.80 -14.76
N ASP A 753 6.25 -40.37 -13.54
CA ASP A 753 5.92 -41.03 -12.28
C ASP A 753 5.26 -40.02 -11.30
N PRO A 754 3.93 -39.87 -11.35
CA PRO A 754 3.21 -38.84 -10.60
C PRO A 754 3.09 -39.13 -9.08
N LEU A 755 3.65 -40.25 -8.60
CA LEU A 755 3.63 -40.68 -7.20
C LEU A 755 4.96 -40.41 -6.45
N GLN A 756 5.76 -39.43 -6.88
CA GLN A 756 7.00 -39.05 -6.17
C GLN A 756 6.73 -38.85 -4.66
N GLY A 757 7.13 -39.82 -3.82
CA GLY A 757 6.90 -39.80 -2.36
C GLY A 757 5.81 -40.74 -1.82
N GLY A 758 5.33 -41.74 -2.58
CA GLY A 758 4.59 -42.88 -2.01
C GLY A 758 3.09 -42.91 -2.29
N THR A 759 2.33 -43.62 -1.45
CA THR A 759 0.89 -43.89 -1.62
C THR A 759 0.03 -42.64 -1.42
N GLN A 760 -1.04 -42.47 -2.21
CA GLN A 760 -2.03 -41.41 -2.00
C GLN A 760 -3.14 -41.85 -1.03
N TYR A 761 -3.72 -40.89 -0.32
CA TYR A 761 -4.77 -41.14 0.67
C TYR A 761 -6.09 -40.52 0.24
N VAL A 762 -7.18 -41.28 0.42
CA VAL A 762 -8.51 -40.92 -0.07
C VAL A 762 -9.50 -40.95 1.08
N MET A 763 -10.27 -39.88 1.25
CA MET A 763 -11.33 -39.82 2.26
C MET A 763 -12.62 -39.28 1.64
N LYS A 764 -13.73 -39.97 1.88
CA LYS A 764 -15.07 -39.55 1.49
C LYS A 764 -15.92 -39.24 2.72
N THR A 765 -16.55 -38.06 2.74
CA THR A 765 -17.51 -37.63 3.76
C THR A 765 -18.72 -37.02 3.06
N GLY A 766 -19.84 -37.74 2.98
CA GLY A 766 -20.98 -37.34 2.17
C GLY A 766 -20.64 -37.30 0.69
N SER A 767 -20.87 -36.16 0.03
CA SER A 767 -20.44 -35.90 -1.35
C SER A 767 -19.00 -35.38 -1.45
N ASN A 768 -18.38 -34.98 -0.33
CA ASN A 768 -17.02 -34.44 -0.35
C ASN A 768 -15.99 -35.58 -0.42
N LEU A 769 -15.23 -35.63 -1.50
CA LEU A 769 -14.14 -36.59 -1.70
C LEU A 769 -12.81 -35.84 -1.75
N LYS A 770 -11.88 -36.17 -0.86
CA LYS A 770 -10.51 -35.63 -0.86
C LYS A 770 -9.52 -36.70 -1.27
N ILE A 771 -8.63 -36.36 -2.19
CA ILE A 771 -7.52 -37.20 -2.64
C ILE A 771 -6.21 -36.45 -2.35
N ALA A 772 -5.43 -36.93 -1.39
CA ALA A 772 -4.18 -36.32 -0.95
C ALA A 772 -2.97 -37.08 -1.49
N HIS A 773 -2.02 -36.35 -2.06
CA HIS A 773 -0.74 -36.88 -2.53
C HIS A 773 0.39 -35.89 -2.27
N LYS A 774 1.63 -36.38 -2.35
CA LYS A 774 2.81 -35.55 -2.17
C LYS A 774 2.96 -34.54 -3.31
N TYR A 775 3.16 -33.25 -2.99
CA TYR A 775 3.19 -32.20 -4.01
C TYR A 775 4.53 -31.46 -4.12
N ASN A 776 5.17 -31.14 -3.00
CA ASN A 776 6.57 -30.72 -2.90
C ASN A 776 7.13 -30.93 -1.48
N ASP A 777 8.35 -30.48 -1.24
CA ASP A 777 9.04 -30.58 0.05
C ASP A 777 8.35 -29.80 1.18
N SER A 778 7.46 -28.87 0.87
CA SER A 778 6.73 -28.09 1.86
C SER A 778 5.27 -28.53 2.06
N ASN A 779 4.62 -29.10 1.04
CA ASN A 779 3.19 -29.38 1.06
C ASN A 779 2.80 -30.70 0.37
N ASP A 780 1.70 -31.26 0.84
CA ASP A 780 0.87 -32.22 0.12
C ASP A 780 -0.27 -31.46 -0.57
N MET A 781 -0.69 -31.94 -1.74
CA MET A 781 -1.85 -31.39 -2.45
C MET A 781 -3.05 -32.28 -2.28
N TRP A 782 -4.19 -31.66 -1.96
CA TRP A 782 -5.48 -32.30 -1.92
C TRP A 782 -6.30 -31.87 -3.14
N ILE A 783 -6.71 -32.83 -3.95
CA ILE A 783 -7.69 -32.63 -5.02
C ILE A 783 -9.05 -33.03 -4.44
N VAL A 784 -9.97 -32.06 -4.39
CA VAL A 784 -11.30 -32.23 -3.80
C VAL A 784 -12.33 -32.33 -4.91
N PHE A 785 -13.17 -33.37 -4.85
CA PHE A 785 -14.34 -33.56 -5.69
C PHE A 785 -15.62 -33.38 -4.87
N ASP A 786 -16.63 -32.76 -5.47
CA ASP A 786 -17.94 -32.54 -4.88
C ASP A 786 -18.91 -31.99 -5.96
N HIS A 787 -20.13 -31.64 -5.58
CA HIS A 787 -21.05 -30.86 -6.41
C HIS A 787 -20.58 -29.39 -6.53
N ALA A 788 -20.30 -28.94 -7.76
CA ALA A 788 -19.75 -27.62 -8.04
C ALA A 788 -20.45 -26.93 -9.24
N GLY A 789 -20.29 -25.60 -9.31
CA GLY A 789 -20.83 -24.77 -10.38
C GLY A 789 -22.35 -24.57 -10.37
N ALA A 790 -22.85 -23.82 -11.34
CA ALA A 790 -24.23 -23.37 -11.46
C ALA A 790 -25.23 -24.53 -11.58
N ASN A 791 -24.84 -25.63 -12.25
CA ASN A 791 -25.65 -26.85 -12.35
C ASN A 791 -25.41 -27.83 -11.19
N LYS A 792 -24.47 -27.56 -10.28
CA LYS A 792 -24.08 -28.45 -9.17
C LYS A 792 -23.73 -29.86 -9.65
N LEU A 793 -23.02 -29.97 -10.77
CA LEU A 793 -22.53 -31.26 -11.29
C LEU A 793 -21.40 -31.78 -10.39
N TYR A 794 -21.33 -33.09 -10.21
CA TYR A 794 -20.27 -33.71 -9.43
C TYR A 794 -18.97 -33.75 -10.24
N GLY A 795 -17.90 -33.14 -9.73
CA GLY A 795 -16.64 -33.01 -10.45
C GLY A 795 -15.52 -32.45 -9.58
N LEU A 796 -14.43 -32.00 -10.22
CA LEU A 796 -13.33 -31.29 -9.55
C LEU A 796 -13.89 -30.00 -8.92
N LYS A 797 -13.65 -29.79 -7.62
CA LYS A 797 -14.14 -28.62 -6.88
C LYS A 797 -13.04 -27.77 -6.27
N GLU A 798 -11.98 -28.33 -5.70
CA GLU A 798 -10.95 -27.52 -5.03
C GLU A 798 -9.57 -28.16 -5.10
N TRP A 799 -8.55 -27.32 -5.09
CA TRP A 799 -7.16 -27.71 -4.83
C TRP A 799 -6.73 -27.07 -3.53
N ARG A 800 -6.17 -27.88 -2.62
CA ARG A 800 -5.68 -27.40 -1.32
C ARG A 800 -4.25 -27.84 -1.09
N LEU A 801 -3.47 -27.01 -0.42
CA LEU A 801 -2.12 -27.32 0.04
C LEU A 801 -2.13 -27.50 1.53
N SER A 802 -1.61 -28.62 2.01
CA SER A 802 -1.47 -28.87 3.44
C SER A 802 0.00 -29.09 3.77
N PRO A 803 0.56 -28.38 4.78
CA PRO A 803 1.97 -28.50 5.12
C PRO A 803 2.38 -29.94 5.41
N ASN A 804 3.58 -30.29 4.95
CA ASN A 804 4.17 -31.59 5.21
C ASN A 804 4.47 -31.77 6.70
N VAL A 805 4.10 -32.93 7.24
CA VAL A 805 4.49 -33.37 8.57
C VAL A 805 5.44 -34.57 8.53
N VAL A 806 5.42 -35.31 7.42
CA VAL A 806 6.30 -36.44 7.12
C VAL A 806 6.80 -36.36 5.68
N LYS A 807 7.74 -37.25 5.33
CA LYS A 807 8.35 -37.28 3.99
C LYS A 807 7.33 -37.62 2.91
N ASP A 808 6.47 -38.60 3.17
CA ASP A 808 5.43 -39.06 2.26
C ASP A 808 4.11 -38.25 2.47
N ALA A 809 3.06 -38.56 1.71
CA ALA A 809 1.75 -37.93 1.94
C ALA A 809 1.17 -38.37 3.30
N ASP A 810 0.62 -37.42 4.08
CA ASP A 810 0.06 -37.75 5.39
C ASP A 810 -1.37 -38.33 5.31
N PRO A 811 -1.69 -39.42 6.04
CA PRO A 811 -3.02 -40.03 6.06
C PRO A 811 -4.12 -39.20 6.76
N ASP A 812 -3.76 -38.19 7.56
CA ASP A 812 -4.72 -37.28 8.18
C ASP A 812 -5.17 -36.20 7.18
N LEU A 813 -6.37 -36.38 6.62
CA LEU A 813 -7.01 -35.40 5.71
C LEU A 813 -7.91 -34.39 6.47
N THR A 814 -7.73 -34.26 7.79
CA THR A 814 -8.39 -33.26 8.65
C THR A 814 -7.45 -32.14 9.10
N ARG A 815 -6.14 -32.30 8.90
CA ARG A 815 -5.11 -31.30 9.20
C ARG A 815 -5.34 -29.96 8.49
N PRO A 816 -4.75 -28.86 9.01
CA PRO A 816 -4.87 -27.55 8.36
C PRO A 816 -4.40 -27.59 6.89
N SER A 817 -5.22 -27.03 6.01
CA SER A 817 -4.90 -26.91 4.58
C SER A 817 -5.38 -25.57 4.02
N THR A 818 -4.56 -24.97 3.18
CA THR A 818 -4.82 -23.71 2.48
C THR A 818 -5.50 -24.00 1.16
N MET A 819 -6.58 -23.29 0.85
CA MET A 819 -7.19 -23.34 -0.47
C MET A 819 -6.23 -22.71 -1.50
N LEU A 820 -5.68 -23.52 -2.39
CA LEU A 820 -4.88 -23.03 -3.51
C LEU A 820 -5.78 -22.41 -4.56
N TRP A 821 -6.83 -23.14 -4.96
CA TRP A 821 -7.81 -22.69 -5.92
C TRP A 821 -9.18 -23.33 -5.66
N PRO A 822 -10.27 -22.55 -5.50
CA PRO A 822 -11.61 -23.08 -5.57
C PRO A 822 -12.04 -23.22 -7.04
N ASP A 823 -12.91 -24.17 -7.32
CA ASP A 823 -13.57 -24.24 -8.60
C ASP A 823 -14.65 -23.16 -8.70
N ILE A 824 -14.54 -22.39 -9.77
CA ILE A 824 -15.44 -21.27 -10.09
C ILE A 824 -16.05 -21.44 -11.48
N SER A 825 -15.67 -22.47 -12.25
CA SER A 825 -16.10 -22.65 -13.65
C SER A 825 -15.75 -24.03 -14.23
N ASP A 826 -16.08 -24.26 -15.49
CA ASP A 826 -15.92 -25.57 -16.11
C ASP A 826 -14.47 -26.05 -16.31
N TRP A 827 -14.20 -27.26 -15.84
CA TRP A 827 -13.06 -28.11 -16.23
C TRP A 827 -13.47 -29.08 -17.37
N ILE A 828 -14.69 -29.62 -17.28
CA ILE A 828 -15.32 -30.38 -18.35
C ILE A 828 -16.26 -29.45 -19.13
N GLY A 829 -16.05 -29.38 -20.44
CA GLY A 829 -16.71 -28.51 -21.42
C GLY A 829 -18.22 -28.40 -21.29
N PRO A 830 -18.80 -27.18 -21.32
CA PRO A 830 -20.22 -27.03 -21.64
C PRO A 830 -20.46 -27.25 -23.13
N TYR A 831 -21.72 -27.46 -23.49
CA TYR A 831 -22.19 -27.75 -24.84
C TYR A 831 -22.98 -26.60 -25.43
N ILE A 832 -22.75 -26.28 -26.71
CA ILE A 832 -23.80 -25.70 -27.56
C ILE A 832 -24.37 -26.84 -28.39
N VAL A 833 -25.47 -27.41 -27.90
CA VAL A 833 -26.11 -28.61 -28.45
C VAL A 833 -27.62 -28.44 -28.46
N GLY A 834 -28.27 -28.90 -29.53
CA GLY A 834 -29.72 -28.82 -29.67
C GLY A 834 -30.31 -30.16 -30.10
N ALA A 835 -31.54 -30.43 -29.69
CA ALA A 835 -32.33 -31.51 -30.25
C ALA A 835 -32.53 -31.25 -31.75
N TYR A 836 -32.31 -32.27 -32.59
CA TYR A 836 -32.47 -32.16 -34.03
C TYR A 836 -33.95 -31.92 -34.38
N ASN A 837 -34.84 -32.64 -33.71
CA ASN A 837 -36.30 -32.54 -33.86
C ASN A 837 -36.97 -31.94 -32.62
N ASN A 838 -38.07 -31.22 -32.83
CA ASN A 838 -38.96 -30.72 -31.77
C ASN A 838 -38.30 -29.79 -30.73
N GLY A 839 -37.35 -28.95 -31.15
CA GLY A 839 -36.82 -27.88 -30.32
C GLY A 839 -37.84 -26.76 -30.08
N ASN A 840 -37.68 -25.99 -29.00
CA ASN A 840 -38.53 -24.86 -28.62
C ASN A 840 -38.25 -23.57 -29.41
N GLY A 841 -37.39 -23.63 -30.44
CA GLY A 841 -37.07 -22.49 -31.32
C GLY A 841 -36.15 -21.42 -30.73
N LYS A 842 -35.64 -21.59 -29.50
CA LYS A 842 -34.68 -20.66 -28.87
C LYS A 842 -33.31 -20.68 -29.56
N GLY A 843 -32.59 -19.55 -29.50
CA GLY A 843 -31.26 -19.39 -30.09
C GLY A 843 -30.17 -20.22 -29.40
N GLN A 844 -29.03 -20.40 -30.08
CA GLN A 844 -27.89 -21.16 -29.54
C GLN A 844 -27.37 -20.54 -28.25
N ASP A 845 -27.18 -21.38 -27.24
CA ASP A 845 -26.64 -21.00 -25.94
C ASP A 845 -25.92 -22.21 -25.31
N PHE A 846 -25.07 -21.94 -24.32
CA PHE A 846 -24.39 -23.00 -23.58
C PHE A 846 -25.33 -23.72 -22.60
N THR A 847 -25.08 -25.01 -22.45
CA THR A 847 -25.82 -25.95 -21.58
C THR A 847 -24.87 -26.98 -20.98
N GLY A 848 -25.24 -27.56 -19.84
CA GLY A 848 -24.33 -28.40 -19.07
C GLY A 848 -23.19 -27.58 -18.44
N GLY A 849 -22.22 -28.27 -17.82
CA GLY A 849 -21.14 -27.59 -17.12
C GLY A 849 -21.65 -26.56 -16.11
N ASN A 850 -21.09 -25.35 -16.14
CA ASN A 850 -21.38 -24.22 -15.27
C ASN A 850 -22.42 -23.27 -15.87
N HIS A 851 -23.14 -23.71 -16.91
CA HIS A 851 -24.11 -22.89 -17.65
C HIS A 851 -25.54 -23.34 -17.33
N ASN A 852 -26.15 -22.71 -16.34
CA ASN A 852 -27.58 -22.87 -16.05
C ASN A 852 -28.43 -22.04 -17.04
N TYR A 853 -29.75 -21.91 -16.84
CA TYR A 853 -30.65 -21.42 -17.88
C TYR A 853 -30.30 -20.03 -18.44
N ASP A 854 -29.92 -19.08 -17.58
CA ASP A 854 -29.63 -17.68 -17.95
C ASP A 854 -28.33 -17.11 -17.31
N GLY A 855 -27.54 -17.95 -16.63
CA GLY A 855 -26.31 -17.54 -15.94
C GLY A 855 -26.53 -16.98 -14.52
N GLY A 856 -27.77 -16.87 -14.04
CA GLY A 856 -28.07 -16.32 -12.71
C GLY A 856 -27.82 -17.30 -11.56
N GLU A 857 -27.45 -16.80 -10.37
CA GLU A 857 -27.12 -17.62 -9.19
C GLU A 857 -28.28 -18.54 -8.71
N ASN A 858 -29.53 -18.11 -8.94
CA ASN A 858 -30.75 -18.86 -8.59
C ASN A 858 -31.50 -19.42 -9.82
N SER A 859 -30.80 -19.54 -10.95
CA SER A 859 -31.41 -20.02 -12.20
C SER A 859 -31.57 -21.55 -12.22
N SER A 860 -32.43 -22.03 -13.11
CA SER A 860 -32.68 -23.46 -13.25
C SER A 860 -31.54 -24.19 -13.96
N THR A 861 -31.27 -25.41 -13.50
CA THR A 861 -30.16 -26.22 -14.01
C THR A 861 -30.46 -26.77 -15.40
N THR A 862 -29.47 -26.72 -16.29
CA THR A 862 -29.53 -27.35 -17.63
C THR A 862 -28.83 -28.71 -17.67
N GLY A 863 -28.18 -29.09 -16.57
CA GLY A 863 -27.60 -30.41 -16.38
C GLY A 863 -27.75 -30.88 -14.94
N ARG A 864 -27.78 -32.20 -14.72
CA ARG A 864 -27.73 -32.78 -13.38
C ARG A 864 -26.92 -34.07 -13.36
N THR A 865 -26.25 -34.33 -12.24
CA THR A 865 -25.62 -35.62 -11.95
C THR A 865 -26.68 -36.63 -11.51
N VAL A 866 -26.76 -37.74 -12.23
CA VAL A 866 -27.67 -38.87 -11.93
C VAL A 866 -27.02 -39.84 -10.95
N GLN A 867 -25.72 -40.09 -11.14
CA GLN A 867 -24.98 -41.07 -10.37
C GLN A 867 -23.50 -40.68 -10.35
N TYR A 868 -22.83 -40.97 -9.24
CA TYR A 868 -21.37 -41.07 -9.21
C TYR A 868 -20.93 -42.25 -8.35
N ASN A 869 -19.82 -42.87 -8.71
CA ASN A 869 -19.22 -43.99 -8.00
C ASN A 869 -17.71 -43.73 -7.82
N VAL A 870 -17.15 -44.15 -6.69
CA VAL A 870 -15.73 -43.97 -6.37
C VAL A 870 -15.12 -45.31 -5.99
N TRP A 871 -14.00 -45.66 -6.62
CA TRP A 871 -13.20 -46.84 -6.31
C TRP A 871 -11.76 -46.45 -6.01
N VAL A 872 -11.14 -47.15 -5.07
CA VAL A 872 -9.71 -47.05 -4.76
C VAL A 872 -9.11 -48.43 -4.92
N ASP A 873 -8.13 -48.57 -5.82
CA ASP A 873 -7.51 -49.84 -6.20
C ASP A 873 -8.55 -50.95 -6.52
N GLY A 874 -9.62 -50.56 -7.21
CA GLY A 874 -10.71 -51.45 -7.64
C GLY A 874 -11.76 -51.75 -6.56
N LYS A 875 -11.61 -51.28 -5.32
CA LYS A 875 -12.61 -51.44 -4.25
C LYS A 875 -13.46 -50.19 -4.12
N GLN A 876 -14.79 -50.35 -4.08
CA GLN A 876 -15.70 -49.22 -3.92
C GLN A 876 -15.55 -48.61 -2.52
N LEU A 877 -15.39 -47.29 -2.46
CA LEU A 877 -15.10 -46.55 -1.22
C LEU A 877 -16.36 -46.39 -0.35
N GLN A 878 -16.22 -46.60 0.96
CA GLN A 878 -17.25 -46.32 1.97
C GLN A 878 -16.97 -44.99 2.69
N ASP A 879 -18.00 -44.38 3.27
CA ASP A 879 -17.90 -43.09 3.96
C ASP A 879 -17.13 -43.17 5.29
N GLY A 880 -16.43 -42.10 5.64
CA GLY A 880 -15.92 -41.83 6.99
C GLY A 880 -14.57 -42.46 7.35
N THR A 881 -13.90 -43.15 6.43
CA THR A 881 -12.55 -43.72 6.67
C THR A 881 -11.57 -43.30 5.57
N ALA A 882 -10.39 -42.80 5.95
CA ALA A 882 -9.29 -42.60 5.01
C ALA A 882 -8.70 -43.95 4.61
N ILE A 883 -8.55 -44.18 3.30
CA ILE A 883 -7.90 -45.37 2.78
C ILE A 883 -6.71 -44.99 1.90
N ALA A 884 -5.64 -45.76 2.02
CA ALA A 884 -4.48 -45.67 1.16
C ALA A 884 -4.78 -46.39 -0.17
N GLY A 885 -4.30 -45.85 -1.28
CA GLY A 885 -4.33 -46.55 -2.56
C GLY A 885 -3.47 -45.87 -3.63
N ASN A 886 -3.28 -46.53 -4.76
CA ASN A 886 -2.45 -46.00 -5.85
C ASN A 886 -3.29 -45.42 -6.99
N LYS A 887 -4.47 -45.99 -7.25
CA LYS A 887 -5.37 -45.55 -8.31
C LYS A 887 -6.77 -45.27 -7.76
N VAL A 888 -7.24 -44.04 -7.93
CA VAL A 888 -8.63 -43.66 -7.65
C VAL A 888 -9.38 -43.58 -8.96
N LYS A 889 -10.51 -44.29 -9.08
CA LYS A 889 -11.43 -44.15 -10.20
C LYS A 889 -12.71 -43.48 -9.72
N ILE A 890 -13.16 -42.44 -10.41
CA ILE A 890 -14.44 -41.79 -10.20
C ILE A 890 -15.20 -41.85 -11.51
N GLU A 891 -16.43 -42.36 -11.49
CA GLU A 891 -17.31 -42.36 -12.66
C GLU A 891 -18.54 -41.52 -12.33
N VAL A 892 -18.84 -40.53 -13.15
CA VAL A 892 -19.96 -39.59 -12.99
C VAL A 892 -20.84 -39.68 -14.22
N VAL A 893 -22.15 -39.82 -14.02
CA VAL A 893 -23.14 -39.83 -15.10
C VAL A 893 -24.03 -38.60 -14.97
N ASN A 894 -23.98 -37.72 -15.97
CA ASN A 894 -24.77 -36.51 -16.08
C ASN A 894 -25.84 -36.65 -17.17
N ARG A 895 -26.95 -35.92 -17.00
CA ARG A 895 -27.98 -35.70 -18.03
C ARG A 895 -28.01 -34.23 -18.37
N ILE A 896 -27.97 -33.91 -19.67
CA ILE A 896 -27.83 -32.54 -20.17
C ILE A 896 -28.99 -32.21 -21.10
N GLN A 897 -29.58 -31.04 -20.90
CA GLN A 897 -30.58 -30.43 -21.78
C GLN A 897 -29.88 -29.66 -22.91
N GLY A 898 -30.51 -29.53 -24.07
CA GLY A 898 -29.99 -28.67 -25.14
C GLY A 898 -30.49 -27.23 -25.03
N PHE A 899 -29.86 -26.32 -25.76
CA PHE A 899 -30.26 -24.91 -25.76
C PHE A 899 -31.72 -24.71 -26.20
N ASN A 900 -32.20 -25.59 -27.10
CA ASN A 900 -33.56 -25.59 -27.63
C ASN A 900 -34.51 -26.55 -26.88
N THR A 901 -34.10 -27.06 -25.72
CA THR A 901 -34.92 -27.94 -24.87
C THR A 901 -34.88 -27.56 -23.40
N LYS A 902 -33.99 -26.64 -22.99
CA LYS A 902 -33.98 -26.03 -21.65
C LYS A 902 -35.15 -25.08 -21.43
N GLU A 903 -35.70 -25.13 -20.22
CA GLU A 903 -36.81 -24.27 -19.77
C GLU A 903 -36.48 -23.58 -18.45
N GLN A 904 -36.99 -22.36 -18.29
CA GLN A 904 -36.66 -21.50 -17.16
C GLN A 904 -37.09 -22.08 -15.81
N ASP A 905 -38.13 -22.92 -15.79
CA ASP A 905 -38.63 -23.60 -14.60
C ASP A 905 -37.86 -24.89 -14.25
N GLY A 906 -36.81 -25.23 -15.02
CA GLY A 906 -35.99 -26.43 -14.82
C GLY A 906 -36.60 -27.72 -15.35
N ARG A 907 -37.79 -27.68 -15.97
CA ARG A 907 -38.45 -28.87 -16.56
C ARG A 907 -37.99 -29.18 -17.98
N GLY A 908 -36.86 -28.59 -18.40
CA GLY A 908 -36.31 -28.80 -19.72
C GLY A 908 -36.04 -30.27 -20.03
N ARG A 909 -36.18 -30.64 -21.30
CA ARG A 909 -35.99 -32.02 -21.78
C ARG A 909 -34.50 -32.33 -21.90
N GLU A 910 -34.07 -33.41 -21.25
CA GLU A 910 -32.70 -33.93 -21.33
C GLU A 910 -32.49 -34.65 -22.67
N ILE A 911 -31.44 -34.31 -23.41
CA ILE A 911 -31.22 -34.79 -24.79
C ILE A 911 -29.93 -35.59 -24.96
N LEU A 912 -29.01 -35.54 -23.99
CA LEU A 912 -27.80 -36.36 -24.00
C LEU A 912 -27.41 -36.83 -22.59
N GLN A 913 -26.73 -37.97 -22.54
CA GLN A 913 -25.98 -38.47 -21.38
C GLN A 913 -24.51 -38.13 -21.55
N GLU A 914 -23.89 -37.61 -20.51
CA GLU A 914 -22.44 -37.45 -20.41
C GLU A 914 -21.94 -38.35 -19.28
N THR A 915 -21.08 -39.30 -19.60
CA THR A 915 -20.38 -40.13 -18.61
C THR A 915 -18.93 -39.66 -18.53
N VAL A 916 -18.51 -39.12 -17.39
CA VAL A 916 -17.13 -38.67 -17.15
C VAL A 916 -16.45 -39.63 -16.19
N THR A 917 -15.37 -40.25 -16.65
CA THR A 917 -14.51 -41.10 -15.83
C THR A 917 -13.21 -40.36 -15.53
N TYR A 918 -12.91 -40.19 -14.24
CA TYR A 918 -11.62 -39.70 -13.74
C TYR A 918 -10.81 -40.87 -13.20
N GLU A 919 -9.55 -40.99 -13.62
CA GLU A 919 -8.58 -41.91 -13.04
C GLU A 919 -7.40 -41.09 -12.49
N ILE A 920 -7.22 -41.13 -11.17
CA ILE A 920 -6.26 -40.31 -10.43
C ILE A 920 -5.15 -41.17 -9.86
N GLU A 921 -3.91 -40.81 -10.20
CA GLU A 921 -2.68 -41.42 -9.69
C GLU A 921 -1.73 -40.27 -9.32
N GLY A 922 -1.72 -39.89 -8.04
CA GLY A 922 -1.00 -38.72 -7.55
C GLY A 922 -1.53 -37.42 -8.14
N GLY A 923 -0.63 -36.58 -8.66
CA GLY A 923 -0.98 -35.30 -9.28
C GLY A 923 -1.64 -35.42 -10.66
N LYS A 924 -1.73 -36.63 -11.23
CA LYS A 924 -2.25 -36.89 -12.57
C LYS A 924 -3.71 -37.33 -12.53
N VAL A 925 -4.59 -36.59 -13.20
CA VAL A 925 -6.02 -36.87 -13.39
C VAL A 925 -6.26 -37.15 -14.87
N GLN A 926 -6.39 -38.43 -15.22
CA GLN A 926 -6.81 -38.84 -16.55
C GLN A 926 -8.33 -38.75 -16.65
N VAL A 927 -8.84 -38.22 -17.76
CA VAL A 927 -10.27 -38.03 -18.00
C VAL A 927 -10.67 -38.75 -19.27
N HIS A 928 -11.74 -39.53 -19.19
CA HIS A 928 -12.42 -40.10 -20.32
C HIS A 928 -13.89 -39.70 -20.28
N THR A 929 -14.34 -39.00 -21.32
CA THR A 929 -15.74 -38.62 -21.51
C THR A 929 -16.38 -39.48 -22.58
N GLU A 930 -17.55 -40.04 -22.29
CA GLU A 930 -18.48 -40.66 -23.24
C GLU A 930 -19.75 -39.82 -23.32
N ILE A 931 -20.14 -39.43 -24.53
CA ILE A 931 -21.31 -38.61 -24.85
C ILE A 931 -22.24 -39.50 -25.66
N MET A 932 -23.45 -39.70 -25.15
CA MET A 932 -24.47 -40.53 -25.77
C MET A 932 -25.76 -39.73 -25.94
N PRO A 933 -26.17 -39.35 -27.17
CA PRO A 933 -27.45 -38.71 -27.43
C PRO A 933 -28.61 -39.62 -27.01
N LEU A 934 -29.60 -39.06 -26.33
CA LEU A 934 -30.84 -39.74 -25.93
C LEU A 934 -31.93 -39.66 -27.00
N GLU A 935 -31.73 -38.75 -27.94
CA GLU A 935 -32.44 -38.57 -29.20
C GLU A 935 -31.43 -38.02 -30.23
N GLU A 936 -31.83 -37.83 -31.48
CA GLU A 936 -30.97 -37.21 -32.50
C GLU A 936 -30.65 -35.75 -32.13
N ILE A 937 -29.38 -35.37 -32.14
CA ILE A 937 -28.91 -34.03 -31.73
C ILE A 937 -27.97 -33.42 -32.76
N THR A 938 -27.87 -32.09 -32.75
CA THR A 938 -26.82 -31.34 -33.46
C THR A 938 -25.87 -30.70 -32.45
N LEU A 939 -24.58 -31.04 -32.54
CA LEU A 939 -23.51 -30.47 -31.75
C LEU A 939 -22.84 -29.32 -32.54
N TYR A 940 -23.01 -28.09 -32.07
CA TYR A 940 -22.50 -26.88 -32.74
C TYR A 940 -21.16 -26.42 -32.17
N ARG A 941 -21.00 -26.54 -30.86
CA ARG A 941 -19.75 -26.18 -30.18
C ARG A 941 -19.52 -27.06 -28.96
N TYR A 942 -18.28 -27.50 -28.79
CA TYR A 942 -17.86 -28.23 -27.60
C TYR A 942 -16.37 -28.03 -27.34
N TYR A 943 -16.06 -27.62 -26.11
CA TYR A 943 -14.68 -27.43 -25.67
C TYR A 943 -14.08 -28.70 -25.03
N GLY A 944 -14.91 -29.53 -24.39
CA GLY A 944 -14.42 -30.73 -23.69
C GLY A 944 -13.35 -30.39 -22.66
N LEU A 945 -12.12 -30.86 -22.85
CA LEU A 945 -11.00 -30.59 -21.93
C LEU A 945 -10.64 -29.09 -21.88
N GLN A 946 -10.74 -28.49 -20.70
CA GLN A 946 -10.38 -27.09 -20.45
C GLN A 946 -9.90 -26.90 -19.00
N SER A 947 -9.36 -25.74 -18.66
CA SER A 947 -8.97 -25.41 -17.29
C SER A 947 -9.34 -23.99 -16.91
N VAL A 948 -9.53 -23.81 -15.60
CA VAL A 948 -9.53 -22.49 -14.97
C VAL A 948 -8.11 -22.25 -14.49
N ASN A 949 -7.39 -21.34 -15.14
CA ASN A 949 -5.95 -21.20 -14.96
C ASN A 949 -5.61 -20.85 -13.53
N GLY A 950 -6.35 -19.93 -12.91
CA GLY A 950 -6.42 -19.77 -11.47
C GLY A 950 -5.07 -19.67 -10.75
N ALA A 951 -4.76 -20.69 -9.94
CA ALA A 951 -3.48 -20.77 -9.23
C ALA A 951 -2.25 -20.86 -10.16
N TRP A 952 -2.45 -21.22 -11.43
CA TRP A 952 -1.46 -21.38 -12.51
C TRP A 952 -1.55 -20.27 -13.57
N ASN A 953 -1.90 -19.04 -13.19
CA ASN A 953 -2.25 -17.97 -14.14
C ASN A 953 -1.15 -16.93 -14.40
N GLN A 954 0.13 -17.30 -14.34
CA GLN A 954 1.24 -16.39 -14.69
C GLN A 954 1.61 -16.49 -16.18
N GLU A 955 1.84 -17.72 -16.66
CA GLU A 955 2.29 -17.97 -18.04
C GLU A 955 1.55 -19.18 -18.63
N VAL A 956 1.27 -19.11 -19.94
CA VAL A 956 0.72 -20.21 -20.74
C VAL A 956 1.65 -20.50 -21.92
N ARG A 957 1.89 -21.79 -22.18
CA ARG A 957 2.68 -22.29 -23.31
C ARG A 957 1.90 -23.36 -24.07
N TYR A 958 1.95 -23.33 -25.39
CA TYR A 958 1.25 -24.27 -26.29
C TYR A 958 2.26 -25.22 -26.94
N TYR A 959 1.92 -26.51 -27.02
CA TYR A 959 2.85 -27.52 -27.54
C TYR A 959 2.21 -28.46 -28.57
N ALA A 960 3.02 -28.79 -29.58
CA ALA A 960 2.82 -29.92 -30.49
C ALA A 960 3.83 -31.01 -30.15
N GLY A 961 3.39 -32.05 -29.42
CA GLY A 961 4.33 -33.01 -28.83
C GLY A 961 5.13 -32.36 -27.70
N GLU A 962 6.44 -32.23 -27.89
CA GLU A 962 7.35 -31.50 -26.98
C GLU A 962 7.80 -30.14 -27.56
N THR A 963 7.38 -29.81 -28.78
CA THR A 963 7.77 -28.56 -29.47
C THR A 963 6.85 -27.41 -29.05
N GLU A 964 7.42 -26.35 -28.45
CA GLU A 964 6.69 -25.13 -28.12
C GLU A 964 6.32 -24.37 -29.41
N VAL A 965 5.04 -24.09 -29.61
CA VAL A 965 4.52 -23.34 -30.78
C VAL A 965 4.06 -21.94 -30.42
N GLY A 966 3.89 -21.64 -29.13
CA GLY A 966 3.52 -20.31 -28.66
C GLY A 966 3.61 -20.17 -27.14
N ARG A 967 3.75 -18.93 -26.67
CA ARG A 967 3.87 -18.55 -25.26
C ARG A 967 3.28 -17.17 -25.03
N SER A 968 2.59 -16.98 -23.91
CA SER A 968 2.06 -15.69 -23.49
C SER A 968 1.85 -15.62 -21.97
N GLY A 969 1.58 -14.43 -21.43
CA GLY A 969 1.02 -14.31 -20.09
C GLY A 969 -0.41 -14.86 -20.06
N SER A 970 -0.80 -15.56 -18.99
CA SER A 970 -2.12 -16.22 -18.94
C SER A 970 -3.30 -15.25 -18.71
N GLY A 971 -3.02 -13.98 -18.39
CA GLY A 971 -4.01 -12.90 -18.23
C GLY A 971 -4.26 -12.07 -19.49
N VAL A 972 -3.76 -12.50 -20.66
CA VAL A 972 -4.03 -11.88 -21.95
C VAL A 972 -4.54 -12.91 -22.95
N TYR A 973 -5.31 -12.49 -23.95
CA TYR A 973 -5.73 -13.39 -25.02
C TYR A 973 -4.51 -13.91 -25.78
N SER A 974 -4.46 -15.22 -26.01
CA SER A 974 -3.46 -15.86 -26.86
C SER A 974 -3.96 -17.21 -27.37
N ASP A 975 -3.36 -17.74 -28.43
CA ASP A 975 -3.72 -19.04 -28.98
C ASP A 975 -2.52 -19.79 -29.56
N SER A 976 -2.75 -21.07 -29.89
CA SER A 976 -1.74 -21.97 -30.44
C SER A 976 -1.38 -21.73 -31.92
N GLY A 977 -1.93 -20.68 -32.55
CA GLY A 977 -2.05 -20.59 -34.00
C GLY A 977 -3.12 -21.54 -34.56
N THR A 978 -3.45 -21.40 -35.85
CA THR A 978 -4.55 -22.16 -36.46
C THR A 978 -4.21 -23.64 -36.62
N LYS A 979 -5.23 -24.50 -36.67
CA LYS A 979 -5.10 -25.94 -36.91
C LYS A 979 -4.35 -26.23 -38.21
N ALA A 980 -4.55 -25.42 -39.26
CA ALA A 980 -3.80 -25.55 -40.51
C ALA A 980 -2.30 -25.29 -40.34
N GLN A 981 -1.91 -24.37 -39.45
CA GLN A 981 -0.51 -24.03 -39.17
C GLN A 981 0.14 -25.04 -38.23
N HIS A 982 -0.58 -25.49 -37.21
CA HIS A 982 -0.08 -26.38 -36.15
C HIS A 982 -1.05 -27.53 -35.88
N PRO A 983 -1.18 -28.50 -36.81
CA PRO A 983 -2.19 -29.57 -36.72
C PRO A 983 -1.97 -30.56 -35.56
N ASP A 984 -0.73 -30.61 -35.05
CA ASP A 984 -0.27 -31.57 -34.05
C ASP A 984 -0.32 -31.03 -32.61
N VAL A 985 -0.89 -29.83 -32.38
CA VAL A 985 -1.03 -29.26 -31.02
C VAL A 985 -1.90 -30.18 -30.17
N ASP A 986 -1.37 -30.58 -29.03
CA ASP A 986 -2.00 -31.56 -28.13
C ASP A 986 -1.91 -31.19 -26.65
N LYS A 987 -1.15 -30.14 -26.30
CA LYS A 987 -0.95 -29.72 -24.91
C LYS A 987 -0.93 -28.22 -24.75
N TYR A 988 -1.30 -27.79 -23.55
CA TYR A 988 -0.88 -26.50 -23.03
C TYR A 988 -0.40 -26.64 -21.59
N TRP A 989 0.55 -25.79 -21.22
CA TRP A 989 1.22 -25.80 -19.94
C TRP A 989 1.03 -24.44 -19.28
N LEU A 990 0.51 -24.46 -18.06
CA LEU A 990 0.26 -23.31 -17.23
C LEU A 990 1.19 -23.29 -16.02
N SER A 991 1.75 -22.13 -15.68
CA SER A 991 2.60 -21.95 -14.51
C SER A 991 2.13 -20.78 -13.63
N SER A 992 2.38 -20.89 -12.32
CA SER A 992 2.22 -19.76 -11.39
C SER A 992 3.47 -18.88 -11.36
N GLY A 993 3.36 -17.70 -10.74
CA GLY A 993 4.54 -17.01 -10.21
C GLY A 993 5.24 -17.87 -9.14
N ILE A 994 6.47 -17.54 -8.80
CA ILE A 994 7.21 -18.24 -7.75
C ILE A 994 6.55 -17.94 -6.39
N GLN A 995 6.29 -18.98 -5.61
CA GLN A 995 5.71 -18.97 -4.27
C GLN A 995 6.51 -19.95 -3.39
N ASP A 996 7.08 -19.45 -2.29
CA ASP A 996 7.91 -20.23 -1.36
C ASP A 996 9.05 -21.00 -2.07
N GLY A 997 9.67 -20.39 -3.08
CA GLY A 997 10.75 -21.01 -3.86
C GLY A 997 10.30 -22.08 -4.86
N SER A 998 8.99 -22.24 -5.09
CA SER A 998 8.40 -23.18 -6.04
C SER A 998 7.40 -22.50 -6.98
N GLN A 999 7.15 -23.09 -8.15
CA GLN A 999 6.08 -22.72 -9.06
C GLN A 999 5.09 -23.87 -9.14
N HIS A 1000 3.81 -23.55 -9.02
CA HIS A 1000 2.74 -24.48 -9.34
C HIS A 1000 2.69 -24.65 -10.86
N GLN A 1001 2.56 -25.91 -11.30
CA GLN A 1001 2.49 -26.28 -12.72
C GLN A 1001 1.20 -27.06 -12.99
N LEU A 1002 0.58 -26.80 -14.14
CA LEU A 1002 -0.54 -27.54 -14.67
C LEU A 1002 -0.28 -27.85 -16.15
N LEU A 1003 -0.01 -29.11 -16.44
CA LEU A 1003 0.07 -29.61 -17.81
C LEU A 1003 -1.28 -30.23 -18.20
N VAL A 1004 -1.86 -29.75 -19.30
CA VAL A 1004 -3.12 -30.27 -19.83
C VAL A 1004 -2.88 -30.89 -21.20
N THR A 1005 -3.26 -32.16 -21.37
CA THR A 1005 -3.01 -32.94 -22.59
C THR A 1005 -4.30 -33.52 -23.15
N LEU A 1006 -4.56 -33.35 -24.44
CA LEU A 1006 -5.67 -33.97 -25.17
C LEU A 1006 -5.17 -35.14 -26.02
N ASN A 1007 -5.82 -36.31 -25.91
CA ASN A 1007 -5.51 -37.46 -26.75
C ASN A 1007 -5.99 -37.24 -28.20
N ARG A 1008 -5.07 -36.83 -29.07
CA ARG A 1008 -5.31 -36.57 -30.51
C ARG A 1008 -5.80 -37.78 -31.30
N ASN A 1009 -5.67 -39.00 -30.75
CA ASN A 1009 -5.96 -40.25 -31.44
C ASN A 1009 -7.32 -40.87 -31.07
N TYR A 1010 -8.11 -40.22 -30.20
CA TYR A 1010 -9.38 -40.77 -29.70
C TYR A 1010 -10.58 -39.83 -29.90
N GLY A 1011 -11.67 -40.37 -30.46
CA GLY A 1011 -12.97 -39.69 -30.58
C GLY A 1011 -12.92 -38.24 -31.10
N LEU A 1012 -13.58 -37.31 -30.41
CA LEU A 1012 -13.59 -35.87 -30.67
C LEU A 1012 -12.21 -35.23 -30.48
N GLY A 1013 -11.30 -35.89 -29.78
CA GLY A 1013 -9.89 -35.54 -29.72
C GLY A 1013 -9.22 -35.55 -31.10
N LYS A 1014 -9.77 -36.16 -32.14
CA LYS A 1014 -9.23 -36.08 -33.51
C LYS A 1014 -9.51 -34.73 -34.20
N LEU A 1015 -10.38 -33.88 -33.63
CA LEU A 1015 -10.79 -32.56 -34.16
C LEU A 1015 -11.30 -32.58 -35.61
N GLN A 1016 -11.96 -33.68 -36.00
CA GLN A 1016 -12.59 -33.80 -37.30
C GLN A 1016 -13.71 -32.76 -37.51
N TYR A 1017 -14.21 -32.17 -36.42
CA TYR A 1017 -15.27 -31.15 -36.37
C TYR A 1017 -14.76 -29.76 -35.92
N LEU A 1018 -13.44 -29.53 -35.98
CA LEU A 1018 -12.83 -28.20 -35.87
C LEU A 1018 -12.45 -27.70 -37.28
N ALA A 1019 -12.87 -26.49 -37.63
CA ALA A 1019 -12.46 -25.85 -38.87
C ALA A 1019 -10.95 -25.53 -38.89
N GLU A 1020 -10.33 -25.60 -40.07
CA GLU A 1020 -8.86 -25.51 -40.24
C GLU A 1020 -8.29 -24.11 -39.90
N ASP A 1021 -9.11 -23.07 -39.96
CA ASP A 1021 -8.76 -21.68 -39.66
C ASP A 1021 -8.89 -21.31 -38.17
N GLN A 1022 -9.31 -22.27 -37.32
CA GLN A 1022 -9.46 -22.07 -35.88
C GLN A 1022 -8.24 -22.60 -35.12
N PRO A 1023 -7.90 -22.03 -33.95
CA PRO A 1023 -6.87 -22.59 -33.10
C PRO A 1023 -7.33 -23.91 -32.45
N ILE A 1024 -6.37 -24.78 -32.12
CA ILE A 1024 -6.66 -25.99 -31.34
C ILE A 1024 -6.80 -25.63 -29.85
N VAL A 1025 -5.92 -24.75 -29.35
CA VAL A 1025 -5.96 -24.24 -27.97
C VAL A 1025 -5.97 -22.71 -27.99
N PHE A 1026 -6.75 -22.10 -27.10
CA PHE A 1026 -6.68 -20.67 -26.81
C PHE A 1026 -6.82 -20.40 -25.31
N THR A 1027 -6.31 -19.26 -24.89
CA THR A 1027 -6.43 -18.71 -23.54
C THR A 1027 -7.08 -17.34 -23.60
N GLN A 1028 -8.01 -17.09 -22.69
CA GLN A 1028 -8.74 -15.83 -22.57
C GLN A 1028 -8.14 -14.92 -21.48
N GLU A 1029 -8.33 -13.61 -21.61
CA GLU A 1029 -7.83 -12.59 -20.68
C GLU A 1029 -8.27 -12.82 -19.23
N TYR A 1030 -9.44 -13.43 -19.04
CA TYR A 1030 -9.99 -13.76 -17.73
C TYR A 1030 -9.42 -15.07 -17.12
N GLY A 1031 -8.39 -15.68 -17.72
CA GLY A 1031 -7.66 -16.79 -17.13
C GLY A 1031 -8.33 -18.16 -17.27
N LYS A 1032 -8.85 -18.47 -18.46
CA LYS A 1032 -9.28 -19.82 -18.84
C LYS A 1032 -8.63 -20.26 -20.14
N SER A 1033 -8.26 -21.53 -20.21
CA SER A 1033 -7.64 -22.15 -21.39
C SER A 1033 -8.48 -23.34 -21.87
N TYR A 1034 -8.65 -23.45 -23.19
CA TYR A 1034 -9.64 -24.34 -23.81
C TYR A 1034 -9.03 -25.13 -24.95
N PHE A 1035 -9.38 -26.42 -25.08
CA PHE A 1035 -9.33 -27.09 -26.38
C PHE A 1035 -10.63 -26.79 -27.16
N LEU A 1036 -10.55 -26.52 -28.47
CA LEU A 1036 -11.76 -26.49 -29.33
C LEU A 1036 -11.92 -27.83 -30.04
N GLN A 1037 -12.85 -28.66 -29.58
CA GLN A 1037 -13.08 -29.97 -30.21
C GLN A 1037 -14.10 -29.91 -31.34
N VAL A 1038 -15.14 -29.10 -31.16
CA VAL A 1038 -16.17 -28.81 -32.16
C VAL A 1038 -16.34 -27.31 -32.24
N PHE A 1039 -16.05 -26.71 -33.39
CA PHE A 1039 -16.34 -25.30 -33.64
C PHE A 1039 -16.28 -24.98 -35.15
N ASN A 1040 -17.24 -24.17 -35.63
CA ASN A 1040 -17.41 -23.81 -37.05
C ASN A 1040 -17.51 -24.99 -38.03
N LYS A 1041 -17.82 -26.19 -37.52
CA LYS A 1041 -18.10 -27.40 -38.30
C LYS A 1041 -18.99 -28.35 -37.48
N SER A 1042 -20.29 -28.05 -37.41
CA SER A 1042 -21.26 -28.80 -36.61
C SER A 1042 -21.42 -30.26 -37.07
N VAL A 1043 -21.82 -31.14 -36.16
CA VAL A 1043 -22.07 -32.56 -36.43
C VAL A 1043 -23.46 -32.97 -35.91
N VAL A 1044 -24.16 -33.80 -36.68
CA VAL A 1044 -25.39 -34.48 -36.24
C VAL A 1044 -25.01 -35.85 -35.70
N LEU A 1045 -25.52 -36.21 -34.52
CA LEU A 1045 -25.25 -37.48 -33.86
C LEU A 1045 -26.57 -38.24 -33.66
N ASP A 1046 -26.56 -39.52 -34.00
CA ASP A 1046 -27.74 -40.38 -33.91
C ASP A 1046 -28.04 -40.77 -32.45
N GLN A 1047 -29.30 -41.07 -32.16
CA GLN A 1047 -29.70 -41.59 -30.86
C GLN A 1047 -28.90 -42.86 -30.52
N GLY A 1048 -28.26 -42.86 -29.35
CA GLY A 1048 -27.45 -43.99 -28.87
C GLY A 1048 -26.04 -44.08 -29.49
N GLU A 1049 -25.68 -43.19 -30.42
CA GLU A 1049 -24.29 -43.05 -30.89
C GLU A 1049 -23.38 -42.67 -29.72
N LYS A 1050 -22.19 -43.26 -29.64
CA LYS A 1050 -21.22 -42.95 -28.58
C LYS A 1050 -20.02 -42.23 -29.17
N VAL A 1051 -19.87 -40.96 -28.82
CA VAL A 1051 -18.67 -40.16 -29.11
C VAL A 1051 -18.01 -39.76 -27.81
N GLY A 1052 -16.74 -39.37 -27.83
CA GLY A 1052 -16.04 -39.08 -26.59
C GLY A 1052 -14.69 -38.45 -26.81
N TRP A 1053 -14.01 -38.10 -25.73
CA TRP A 1053 -12.62 -37.65 -25.77
C TRP A 1053 -11.88 -38.14 -24.55
N GLN A 1054 -10.55 -38.14 -24.64
CA GLN A 1054 -9.66 -38.50 -23.55
C GLN A 1054 -8.63 -37.40 -23.36
N GLY A 1055 -8.33 -37.09 -22.10
CA GLY A 1055 -7.38 -36.05 -21.75
C GLY A 1055 -6.74 -36.28 -20.39
N THR A 1056 -5.83 -35.40 -20.00
CA THR A 1056 -5.16 -35.48 -18.70
C THR A 1056 -4.90 -34.08 -18.16
N TYR A 1057 -5.14 -33.90 -16.88
CA TYR A 1057 -4.57 -32.82 -16.08
C TYR A 1057 -3.44 -33.39 -15.25
N GLN A 1058 -2.29 -32.71 -15.22
CA GLN A 1058 -1.19 -33.09 -14.35
C GLN A 1058 -0.79 -31.87 -13.54
N PHE A 1059 -1.13 -31.92 -12.26
CA PHE A 1059 -0.82 -30.91 -11.27
C PHE A 1059 0.45 -31.31 -10.53
N PHE A 1060 1.47 -30.47 -10.60
CA PHE A 1060 2.72 -30.69 -9.91
C PHE A 1060 3.31 -29.35 -9.52
N SER A 1061 4.39 -29.35 -8.76
CA SER A 1061 5.19 -28.15 -8.59
C SER A 1061 6.62 -28.43 -8.98
N THR A 1062 7.27 -27.38 -9.46
CA THR A 1062 8.69 -27.37 -9.70
C THR A 1062 9.29 -26.34 -8.77
N PRO A 1063 10.51 -26.52 -8.27
CA PRO A 1063 11.23 -25.40 -7.68
C PRO A 1063 11.36 -24.25 -8.69
N ALA A 1064 11.68 -23.04 -8.22
CA ALA A 1064 11.94 -21.90 -9.10
C ALA A 1064 13.09 -22.20 -10.06
N GLN A 1065 12.75 -22.32 -11.35
CA GLN A 1065 13.69 -22.62 -12.42
C GLN A 1065 14.21 -21.35 -13.11
N GLU A 1066 13.57 -20.22 -12.87
CA GLU A 1066 13.93 -18.91 -13.41
C GLU A 1066 14.18 -17.92 -12.26
N ARG A 1067 15.06 -16.94 -12.49
CA ARG A 1067 15.46 -15.96 -11.49
C ARG A 1067 15.86 -14.64 -12.12
N THR A 1068 15.38 -13.54 -11.55
CA THR A 1068 15.77 -12.19 -11.94
C THR A 1068 16.83 -11.65 -11.00
N ILE A 1069 17.98 -11.26 -11.57
CA ILE A 1069 19.06 -10.56 -10.88
C ILE A 1069 18.97 -9.09 -11.22
N ARG A 1070 19.20 -8.21 -10.23
CA ARG A 1070 19.13 -6.76 -10.40
C ARG A 1070 20.41 -6.08 -9.92
N LEU A 1071 20.80 -5.01 -10.59
CA LEU A 1071 21.79 -4.06 -10.07
C LEU A 1071 21.05 -2.87 -9.46
N LEU A 1072 21.25 -2.66 -8.16
CA LEU A 1072 20.83 -1.46 -7.45
C LEU A 1072 22.04 -0.53 -7.34
N SER A 1073 21.90 0.69 -7.83
CA SER A 1073 22.97 1.69 -7.86
C SER A 1073 22.49 2.97 -7.18
N GLN A 1074 23.28 3.49 -6.25
CA GLN A 1074 22.96 4.65 -5.42
C GLN A 1074 24.16 5.60 -5.30
N TYR A 1075 23.85 6.89 -5.14
CA TYR A 1075 24.81 7.90 -4.70
C TYR A 1075 25.10 7.76 -3.20
N ALA A 1076 26.19 8.36 -2.73
CA ALA A 1076 26.54 8.33 -1.31
C ALA A 1076 25.53 9.03 -0.39
N ASN A 1077 24.69 9.91 -0.94
CA ASN A 1077 23.56 10.50 -0.22
C ASN A 1077 22.33 9.57 -0.17
N GLY A 1078 22.42 8.37 -0.75
CA GLY A 1078 21.42 7.31 -0.73
C GLY A 1078 20.44 7.29 -1.89
N TYR A 1079 20.33 8.36 -2.69
CA TYR A 1079 19.38 8.37 -3.79
C TYR A 1079 19.75 7.33 -4.86
N ALA A 1080 18.73 6.64 -5.39
CA ALA A 1080 18.93 5.72 -6.49
C ALA A 1080 19.31 6.46 -7.77
N VAL A 1081 20.24 5.89 -8.54
CA VAL A 1081 20.54 6.35 -9.89
C VAL A 1081 19.33 6.01 -10.78
N PRO A 1082 18.73 6.99 -11.49
CA PRO A 1082 17.61 6.73 -12.37
C PRO A 1082 18.01 5.74 -13.46
N THR A 1083 17.23 4.68 -13.63
CA THR A 1083 17.57 3.60 -14.57
C THR A 1083 17.60 4.07 -16.03
N GLU A 1084 16.82 5.10 -16.36
CA GLU A 1084 16.78 5.75 -17.67
C GLU A 1084 18.02 6.58 -17.99
N ASP A 1085 18.79 6.99 -16.97
CA ASP A 1085 19.98 7.81 -17.13
C ASP A 1085 21.26 6.95 -17.33
N ALA A 1086 21.15 5.63 -17.20
CA ALA A 1086 22.26 4.68 -17.30
C ALA A 1086 22.03 3.60 -18.37
N ILE A 1087 23.12 3.15 -18.96
CA ILE A 1087 23.12 2.03 -19.92
C ILE A 1087 23.68 0.80 -19.22
N TYR A 1088 22.99 -0.33 -19.36
CA TYR A 1088 23.39 -1.59 -18.73
C TYR A 1088 23.64 -2.63 -19.80
N HIS A 1089 24.71 -3.41 -19.64
CA HIS A 1089 25.01 -4.55 -20.48
C HIS A 1089 25.17 -5.79 -19.62
N TRP A 1090 24.24 -6.74 -19.75
CA TRP A 1090 24.23 -7.99 -19.00
C TRP A 1090 24.86 -9.13 -19.81
N GLU A 1091 25.92 -9.70 -19.26
CA GLU A 1091 26.64 -10.85 -19.80
C GLU A 1091 26.52 -12.03 -18.82
N VAL A 1092 26.11 -13.19 -19.36
CA VAL A 1092 26.04 -14.46 -18.62
C VAL A 1092 27.19 -15.33 -19.11
N ILE A 1093 28.06 -15.75 -18.19
CA ILE A 1093 29.25 -16.54 -18.47
C ILE A 1093 29.11 -17.93 -17.86
N GLY A 1094 29.23 -18.94 -18.70
CA GLY A 1094 29.03 -20.35 -18.35
C GLY A 1094 27.70 -20.86 -18.89
N ASP A 1095 27.57 -22.18 -18.97
CA ASP A 1095 26.41 -22.83 -19.59
C ASP A 1095 25.48 -23.51 -18.58
N ALA A 1096 25.64 -23.19 -17.28
CA ALA A 1096 24.74 -23.67 -16.22
C ALA A 1096 23.35 -23.02 -16.28
N VAL A 1097 23.28 -21.79 -16.80
CA VAL A 1097 22.04 -21.03 -16.98
C VAL A 1097 21.88 -20.57 -18.42
N GLU A 1098 20.65 -20.30 -18.83
CA GLU A 1098 20.31 -19.65 -20.09
C GLU A 1098 19.61 -18.30 -19.80
N LYS A 1099 20.01 -17.23 -20.50
CA LYS A 1099 19.39 -15.91 -20.39
C LYS A 1099 18.03 -15.91 -21.07
N ILE A 1100 16.98 -15.56 -20.31
CA ILE A 1100 15.58 -15.54 -20.78
C ILE A 1100 15.18 -14.16 -21.27
N SER A 1101 15.45 -13.15 -20.45
CA SER A 1101 15.13 -11.77 -20.78
C SER A 1101 16.08 -10.83 -20.06
N GLU A 1102 16.17 -9.59 -20.53
CA GLU A 1102 16.84 -8.51 -19.85
C GLU A 1102 15.99 -7.25 -19.90
N SER A 1103 16.11 -6.43 -18.86
CA SER A 1103 15.62 -5.06 -18.82
C SER A 1103 16.78 -4.14 -18.44
N SER A 1104 16.54 -2.84 -18.23
CA SER A 1104 17.57 -1.85 -17.89
C SER A 1104 18.49 -2.37 -16.77
N ASN A 1105 18.01 -2.40 -15.53
CA ASN A 1105 18.83 -2.80 -14.39
C ASN A 1105 18.66 -4.27 -13.98
N SER A 1106 18.17 -5.16 -14.85
CA SER A 1106 17.93 -6.55 -14.48
C SER A 1106 18.14 -7.57 -15.61
N VAL A 1107 18.49 -8.80 -15.24
CA VAL A 1107 18.51 -9.96 -16.15
C VAL A 1107 17.74 -11.13 -15.54
N THR A 1108 16.92 -11.80 -16.34
CA THR A 1108 16.23 -13.04 -15.96
C THR A 1108 16.91 -14.23 -16.64
N MET A 1109 17.21 -15.27 -15.87
CA MET A 1109 17.90 -16.46 -16.34
C MET A 1109 17.19 -17.72 -15.85
N LYS A 1110 17.32 -18.82 -16.59
CA LYS A 1110 16.84 -20.15 -16.20
C LYS A 1110 17.99 -21.13 -15.97
N GLY A 1111 17.84 -22.05 -15.01
CA GLY A 1111 18.79 -23.13 -14.77
C GLY A 1111 18.63 -24.26 -15.80
N VAL A 1112 19.70 -24.64 -16.50
CA VAL A 1112 19.65 -25.67 -17.57
C VAL A 1112 20.50 -26.90 -17.30
N LYS A 1113 21.54 -26.78 -16.45
CA LYS A 1113 22.37 -27.92 -16.02
C LYS A 1113 22.99 -27.63 -14.64
N PRO A 1114 23.43 -28.66 -13.89
CA PRO A 1114 24.10 -28.42 -12.61
C PRO A 1114 25.41 -27.66 -12.82
N GLY A 1115 25.72 -26.73 -11.92
CA GLY A 1115 26.97 -25.97 -11.94
C GLY A 1115 26.80 -24.52 -11.49
N THR A 1116 27.71 -23.66 -11.93
CA THR A 1116 27.70 -22.23 -11.61
C THR A 1116 27.74 -21.40 -12.89
N ALA A 1117 27.02 -20.29 -12.91
CA ALA A 1117 27.15 -19.27 -13.95
C ALA A 1117 27.58 -17.94 -13.30
N ALA A 1118 28.51 -17.24 -13.93
CA ALA A 1118 28.82 -15.87 -13.55
C ALA A 1118 27.92 -14.91 -14.34
N VAL A 1119 27.49 -13.84 -13.68
CA VAL A 1119 26.66 -12.80 -14.25
C VAL A 1119 27.39 -11.48 -14.08
N ASN A 1120 27.80 -10.91 -15.20
CA ASN A 1120 28.41 -9.59 -15.25
C ASN A 1120 27.34 -8.58 -15.68
N VAL A 1121 27.34 -7.43 -15.03
CA VAL A 1121 26.61 -6.25 -15.50
C VAL A 1121 27.58 -5.09 -15.61
N THR A 1122 27.74 -4.58 -16.83
CA THR A 1122 28.48 -3.35 -17.06
C THR A 1122 27.50 -2.19 -17.11
N MET A 1123 27.55 -1.32 -16.11
CA MET A 1123 26.77 -0.10 -16.04
C MET A 1123 27.62 1.07 -16.53
N THR A 1124 27.11 1.80 -17.52
CA THR A 1124 27.70 3.05 -18.00
C THR A 1124 26.83 4.22 -17.58
N TYR A 1125 27.40 5.11 -16.79
CA TYR A 1125 26.72 6.27 -16.22
C TYR A 1125 27.69 7.46 -16.11
N ASN A 1126 27.26 8.65 -16.54
CA ASN A 1126 28.09 9.88 -16.57
C ASN A 1126 29.48 9.70 -17.21
N GLY A 1127 29.58 8.92 -18.29
CA GLY A 1127 30.84 8.66 -18.99
C GLY A 1127 31.82 7.74 -18.26
N LYS A 1128 31.42 7.19 -17.10
CA LYS A 1128 32.12 6.11 -16.39
C LYS A 1128 31.47 4.78 -16.72
N SER A 1129 32.26 3.72 -16.83
CA SER A 1129 31.76 2.35 -17.00
C SER A 1129 32.35 1.47 -15.91
N GLU A 1130 31.50 0.81 -15.15
CA GLU A 1130 31.89 -0.15 -14.11
C GLU A 1130 31.21 -1.49 -14.35
N THR A 1131 31.96 -2.58 -14.19
CA THR A 1131 31.45 -3.95 -14.31
C THR A 1131 31.33 -4.58 -12.93
N PHE A 1132 30.12 -5.01 -12.59
CA PHE A 1132 29.83 -5.74 -11.37
C PHE A 1132 29.62 -7.20 -11.73
N ARG A 1133 30.16 -8.10 -10.91
CA ARG A 1133 30.08 -9.55 -11.11
C ARG A 1133 29.37 -10.21 -9.94
N SER A 1134 28.49 -11.13 -10.26
CA SER A 1134 27.84 -12.03 -9.33
C SER A 1134 27.96 -13.48 -9.81
N THR A 1135 27.78 -14.44 -8.90
CA THR A 1135 27.76 -15.87 -9.21
C THR A 1135 26.41 -16.45 -8.85
N VAL A 1136 25.88 -17.26 -9.75
CA VAL A 1136 24.61 -17.96 -9.64
C VAL A 1136 24.87 -19.45 -9.59
N GLN A 1137 24.25 -20.13 -8.62
CA GLN A 1137 24.35 -21.57 -8.44
C GLN A 1137 23.17 -22.26 -9.13
N VAL A 1138 23.40 -23.41 -9.76
CA VAL A 1138 22.38 -24.24 -10.42
C VAL A 1138 22.50 -25.69 -9.98
N GLY A 1139 21.42 -26.32 -9.51
CA GLY A 1139 21.43 -27.76 -9.18
C GLY A 1139 20.18 -28.27 -8.46
N ASP A 1140 19.99 -29.60 -8.48
CA ASP A 1140 18.74 -30.27 -8.00
C ASP A 1140 18.87 -31.05 -6.69
N SER A 1141 20.03 -31.08 -6.07
CA SER A 1141 20.25 -31.93 -4.88
C SER A 1141 20.64 -31.08 -3.68
N GLY A 1142 19.62 -30.73 -2.90
CA GLY A 1142 19.75 -30.24 -1.53
C GLY A 1142 20.38 -28.86 -1.39
N ILE A 1143 19.85 -28.09 -0.45
CA ILE A 1143 20.66 -27.11 0.26
C ILE A 1143 21.95 -27.85 0.67
N VAL A 1144 23.12 -27.39 0.24
CA VAL A 1144 24.39 -27.95 0.74
C VAL A 1144 24.32 -27.92 2.26
N ASP A 1145 24.44 -29.09 2.89
CA ASP A 1145 24.33 -29.20 4.35
C ASP A 1145 25.45 -28.38 5.00
N THR A 1146 25.08 -27.19 5.46
CA THR A 1146 25.98 -26.25 6.12
C THR A 1146 25.91 -26.36 7.64
N THR A 1147 25.16 -27.33 8.18
CA THR A 1147 24.92 -27.48 9.62
C THR A 1147 26.23 -27.54 10.40
N GLU A 1148 27.19 -28.34 9.93
CA GLU A 1148 28.50 -28.45 10.58
C GLU A 1148 29.33 -27.17 10.43
N LEU A 1149 29.26 -26.51 9.27
CA LEU A 1149 29.95 -25.25 9.03
C LEU A 1149 29.41 -24.15 9.97
N GLN A 1150 28.10 -24.09 10.14
CA GLN A 1150 27.42 -23.14 11.03
C GLN A 1150 27.75 -23.42 12.50
N ARG A 1151 27.76 -24.70 12.91
CA ARG A 1151 28.23 -25.12 14.24
C ARG A 1151 29.66 -24.66 14.53
N LEU A 1152 30.54 -24.72 13.53
CA LEU A 1152 31.93 -24.26 13.67
C LEU A 1152 32.03 -22.73 13.78
N TYR A 1153 31.22 -21.96 13.04
CA TYR A 1153 31.20 -20.50 13.19
C TYR A 1153 30.67 -20.06 14.56
N GLU A 1154 29.66 -20.75 15.09
CA GLU A 1154 29.18 -20.54 16.46
C GLU A 1154 30.27 -20.89 17.47
N GLU A 1155 30.99 -22.00 17.27
CA GLU A 1155 32.11 -22.40 18.12
C GLU A 1155 33.25 -21.36 18.08
N VAL A 1156 33.62 -20.85 16.91
CA VAL A 1156 34.60 -19.76 16.76
C VAL A 1156 34.13 -18.52 17.52
N SER A 1157 32.87 -18.11 17.34
CA SER A 1157 32.31 -16.93 18.00
C SER A 1157 32.38 -17.06 19.53
N LEU A 1158 32.03 -18.24 20.07
CA LEU A 1158 32.14 -18.55 21.49
C LEU A 1158 33.59 -18.52 21.98
N LEU A 1159 34.53 -19.05 21.20
CA LEU A 1159 35.96 -19.03 21.51
C LEU A 1159 36.52 -17.60 21.55
N LEU A 1160 36.13 -16.76 20.58
CA LEU A 1160 36.55 -15.35 20.52
C LEU A 1160 35.95 -14.52 21.67
N GLN A 1161 34.72 -14.82 22.11
CA GLN A 1161 34.08 -14.11 23.22
C GLN A 1161 34.64 -14.50 24.59
N HIS A 1162 34.90 -15.80 24.83
CA HIS A 1162 35.25 -16.30 26.17
C HIS A 1162 36.77 -16.36 26.45
N THR A 1163 37.62 -16.14 25.45
CA THR A 1163 39.08 -16.14 25.63
C THR A 1163 39.56 -14.76 26.09
N GLY A 1164 40.35 -14.74 27.18
CA GLY A 1164 40.92 -13.55 27.80
C GLY A 1164 41.82 -12.71 26.88
N SER A 1165 42.03 -11.45 27.24
CA SER A 1165 42.77 -10.45 26.45
C SER A 1165 44.24 -10.80 26.21
N GLU A 1166 44.83 -11.64 27.07
CA GLU A 1166 46.20 -12.14 26.98
C GLU A 1166 46.45 -13.02 25.74
N PHE A 1167 45.40 -13.48 25.05
CA PHE A 1167 45.47 -14.28 23.82
C PHE A 1167 45.01 -13.52 22.56
N ASN A 1168 45.02 -12.19 22.57
CA ASN A 1168 44.56 -11.37 21.44
C ASN A 1168 45.18 -11.73 20.09
N GLN A 1169 46.44 -12.15 20.05
CA GLN A 1169 47.09 -12.58 18.80
C GLN A 1169 46.47 -13.86 18.23
N ALA A 1170 46.17 -14.85 19.07
CA ALA A 1170 45.49 -16.08 18.66
C ALA A 1170 44.04 -15.78 18.24
N LYS A 1171 43.36 -14.85 18.95
CA LYS A 1171 41.99 -14.42 18.61
C LYS A 1171 41.93 -13.76 17.24
N TRP A 1172 42.89 -12.89 16.94
CA TRP A 1172 43.01 -12.24 15.65
C TRP A 1172 43.24 -13.26 14.53
N GLN A 1173 44.14 -14.24 14.73
CA GLN A 1173 44.41 -15.29 13.74
C GLN A 1173 43.17 -16.16 13.42
N LEU A 1174 42.46 -16.61 14.46
CA LEU A 1174 41.22 -17.39 14.29
C LEU A 1174 40.14 -16.57 13.57
N GLY A 1175 39.98 -15.28 13.95
CA GLY A 1175 39.04 -14.37 13.31
C GLY A 1175 39.35 -14.13 11.82
N GLU A 1176 40.61 -13.81 11.50
CA GLU A 1176 41.05 -13.61 10.11
C GLU A 1176 40.85 -14.85 9.26
N LYS A 1177 41.20 -16.04 9.78
CA LYS A 1177 41.03 -17.29 9.02
C LYS A 1177 39.55 -17.60 8.75
N THR A 1178 38.70 -17.29 9.72
CA THR A 1178 37.25 -17.44 9.59
C THR A 1178 36.70 -16.51 8.51
N ILE A 1179 37.16 -15.26 8.47
CA ILE A 1179 36.82 -14.30 7.42
C ILE A 1179 37.34 -14.74 6.06
N GLU A 1180 38.56 -15.28 5.98
CA GLU A 1180 39.16 -15.80 4.76
C GLU A 1180 38.33 -16.93 4.16
N VAL A 1181 37.94 -17.91 4.98
CA VAL A 1181 37.09 -19.05 4.57
C VAL A 1181 35.72 -18.56 4.10
N MET A 1182 35.10 -17.60 4.80
CA MET A 1182 33.83 -17.01 4.40
C MET A 1182 33.92 -16.23 3.07
N ARG A 1183 34.98 -15.44 2.88
CA ARG A 1183 35.21 -14.70 1.63
C ARG A 1183 35.43 -15.65 0.46
N TRP A 1184 36.18 -16.73 0.68
CA TRP A 1184 36.42 -17.76 -0.32
C TRP A 1184 35.14 -18.52 -0.69
N LEU A 1185 34.34 -18.97 0.29
CA LEU A 1185 33.02 -19.58 0.01
C LEU A 1185 32.09 -18.62 -0.73
N LYS A 1186 32.15 -17.33 -0.41
CA LYS A 1186 31.38 -16.29 -1.10
C LYS A 1186 31.86 -16.06 -2.54
N SER A 1187 33.14 -16.26 -2.84
CA SER A 1187 33.68 -16.10 -4.21
C SER A 1187 33.47 -17.35 -5.07
N GLU A 1188 33.77 -18.53 -4.53
CA GLU A 1188 33.76 -19.81 -5.27
C GLU A 1188 32.40 -20.53 -5.19
N GLY A 1189 31.50 -20.08 -4.31
CA GLY A 1189 30.18 -20.67 -4.11
C GLY A 1189 30.15 -21.80 -3.08
N TYR A 1190 28.95 -22.03 -2.54
CA TYR A 1190 28.67 -23.05 -1.53
C TYR A 1190 28.38 -24.39 -2.21
N THR A 1191 29.38 -25.01 -2.81
CA THR A 1191 29.29 -26.40 -3.29
C THR A 1191 29.56 -27.36 -2.13
N GLY A 1192 29.11 -28.62 -2.21
CA GLY A 1192 29.41 -29.63 -1.19
C GLY A 1192 30.93 -29.77 -0.94
N ALA A 1193 31.72 -29.82 -2.02
CA ALA A 1193 33.17 -29.87 -1.93
C ALA A 1193 33.78 -28.63 -1.26
N ASN A 1194 33.27 -27.43 -1.59
CA ASN A 1194 33.77 -26.20 -0.99
C ASN A 1194 33.38 -26.10 0.49
N VAL A 1195 32.17 -26.50 0.86
CA VAL A 1195 31.72 -26.53 2.27
C VAL A 1195 32.51 -27.56 3.07
N ASP A 1196 32.78 -28.75 2.53
CA ASP A 1196 33.63 -29.75 3.18
C ASP A 1196 35.06 -29.23 3.40
N GLU A 1197 35.64 -28.53 2.43
CA GLU A 1197 36.95 -27.90 2.55
C GLU A 1197 36.95 -26.75 3.58
N ALA A 1198 35.90 -25.94 3.62
CA ALA A 1198 35.73 -24.89 4.61
C ALA A 1198 35.61 -25.45 6.04
N VAL A 1199 34.79 -26.49 6.22
CA VAL A 1199 34.65 -27.24 7.47
C VAL A 1199 36.01 -27.78 7.92
N TRP A 1200 36.78 -28.35 6.99
CA TRP A 1200 38.12 -28.87 7.28
C TRP A 1200 39.08 -27.75 7.73
N LYS A 1201 39.16 -26.64 6.99
CA LYS A 1201 40.02 -25.48 7.33
C LYS A 1201 39.69 -24.89 8.70
N LEU A 1202 38.40 -24.71 9.00
CA LEU A 1202 37.97 -24.15 10.29
C LEU A 1202 38.24 -25.10 11.45
N LYS A 1203 38.04 -26.41 11.26
CA LYS A 1203 38.39 -27.42 12.29
C LYS A 1203 39.87 -27.38 12.64
N GLU A 1204 40.76 -27.30 11.64
CA GLU A 1204 42.19 -27.18 11.90
C GLU A 1204 42.53 -25.91 12.69
N GLU A 1205 41.96 -24.77 12.29
CA GLU A 1205 42.26 -23.49 12.95
C GLU A 1205 41.74 -23.44 14.39
N ILE A 1206 40.54 -23.98 14.65
CA ILE A 1206 39.99 -24.11 16.01
C ILE A 1206 40.90 -24.97 16.89
N VAL A 1207 41.47 -26.06 16.34
CA VAL A 1207 42.42 -26.91 17.08
C VAL A 1207 43.71 -26.16 17.41
N ILE A 1208 44.23 -25.37 16.47
CA ILE A 1208 45.41 -24.51 16.69
C ILE A 1208 45.13 -23.49 17.78
N PHE A 1209 43.98 -22.81 17.72
CA PHE A 1209 43.55 -21.82 18.71
C PHE A 1209 43.38 -22.42 20.11
N LYS A 1210 42.72 -23.59 20.23
CA LYS A 1210 42.56 -24.26 21.52
C LYS A 1210 43.88 -24.67 22.14
N LYS A 1211 44.86 -25.10 21.32
CA LYS A 1211 46.21 -25.43 21.81
C LYS A 1211 47.00 -24.21 22.28
N SER A 1212 46.84 -23.07 21.62
CA SER A 1212 47.54 -21.83 22.00
C SER A 1212 46.98 -21.16 23.24
N THR A 1213 45.71 -21.46 23.58
CA THR A 1213 44.98 -20.89 24.73
C THR A 1213 44.87 -21.83 25.94
N GLN A 1214 45.39 -23.06 25.84
CA GLN A 1214 45.39 -24.07 26.91
C GLN A 1214 46.56 -23.98 27.91
N ARG A 1215 47.21 -22.82 28.05
CA ARG A 1215 48.31 -22.63 29.01
C ARG A 1215 47.87 -21.88 30.26
#